data_AF-A0A4V6ILF9-F1
#
_entry.id   AF-A0A4V6ILF9-F1
#
_cell.length_a   1.000
_cell.length_b   1.000
_cell.length_c   1.000
_cell.angle_alpha   90.00
_cell.angle_beta   90.00
_cell.angle_gamma   90.00
#
_symmetry.space_group_name_H-M   'P 1'
#
loop_
_entity.id
_entity.type
_entity.pdbx_description
1 polymer ?
#
loop_
_entity_poly.entity_id
_entity_poly.type
_entity_poly.pdbx_seq_one_letter_code
_entity_poly.pdbx_strand_id
1 'polypeptide(L)'
;MAIEKNVNIKNNQKYIVSHEPCDAKILYPSLGCPSLVKIEGDNAWVEMVVACKNNGLCLAEVAFHLRYVEWGMLHGDKKQNSTIGDRSRYKMLDLYKKYFLSLQDSKNSTSLIRISEAYFNADNRINVENIESDNFQIQLAHMNAFPWVLEMYKKEGYTYLYKIAVNLKYEPGCCTVGNTGKLLNFIWLEKELYEKSKGKPSLMEIETGWYKDLLKKEKKEVKTRLSEFGGDVAEAQDVLVKLYHPVYISKKNRLSIGHITDIHLDTRMELYSKSVASVIEVKENCQVRIKDDKRVVENDELYQPIKNLVANFNQSFTSISGKLLSKADALVVTGDLIDFNKGIHTDQTFSDKDKTPSKVWEELKAEWFSLDNENHLEDRNWFLFYKLLVELYTKHGKPIFTMLGNHDYVKHAMAPWPVFGLTWNGVYDMNLTRYENALCFGKGYNGNKEFVFNSKTSSKCVEWYTFFINPFPDYVIDYGDQSMFMVDWGEGANISRIGGIDDVTKNLVGKKVPLRHPGSLHHAANLFREKNEYEKPLQYKDKQGNVITVKIEDEDGNEVELTDPYRKKKMPFLVKNFTIYKSWINRPAAVRMLFTHATVICPKDNVTVGEINNDYSWKEPELCYGTFDYRRDEVIKDVENGKLHIAVGGHSHRNLVMKVGEKKKDHATVLAAGERIRTEFIEPEHIAMVTSSGGPFPKYLPGAPMICACFKENKYNTGFYCERDFSLKELHTKQLYSGQDDSKKEAINSNECPHCHMQAGDMVRKPAKRHRPGGNLLIFDDTGKLKIQSVVTDDKKNKPRKAVMCEEQKIFIDDMKLEDINSYEEFSDWDETEKPIQIISTEPFTYYGYMEFPSRVKYITFKTGVLPGDSAVQLVSKEYSNKFFKFVQESVFDNIYEKRVVQEIGKKCFRKLKNAATHESDFAFVRYSFNELDFWDREINIGKQRFEDVKEYAKIKTNNAFEASKEWLAEKFEKTYNPQYQEYIKDDFRGMLLEFRIIPDFEKRKDNDVCGY
;
A
#
# COMPACT_ATOMS: atom_id res chain seq x y z
N MET A 1 -50.18 16.39 -12.62
CA MET A 1 -51.21 16.40 -11.55
C MET A 1 -52.09 17.64 -11.70
N ALA A 2 -53.42 17.50 -11.74
CA ALA A 2 -54.35 18.61 -11.47
C ALA A 2 -55.15 18.22 -10.24
N ILE A 3 -54.70 18.64 -9.06
CA ILE A 3 -55.55 18.63 -7.87
C ILE A 3 -56.41 19.89 -8.03
N GLU A 4 -57.70 19.73 -8.33
CA GLU A 4 -58.62 20.86 -8.39
C GLU A 4 -58.54 21.62 -7.06
N LYS A 5 -58.18 22.90 -7.16
CA LYS A 5 -57.74 23.77 -6.06
C LYS A 5 -58.79 24.01 -4.95
N ASN A 6 -59.96 23.39 -5.03
CA ASN A 6 -61.13 23.68 -4.20
C ASN A 6 -61.85 22.44 -3.68
N VAL A 7 -61.15 21.34 -3.40
CA VAL A 7 -61.78 20.21 -2.69
C VAL A 7 -61.59 20.36 -1.19
N ASN A 8 -62.66 20.76 -0.50
CA ASN A 8 -62.74 20.73 0.96
C ASN A 8 -62.50 19.29 1.44
N ILE A 9 -61.31 19.03 2.00
CA ILE A 9 -60.94 17.72 2.51
C ILE A 9 -61.81 17.44 3.76
N LYS A 10 -62.84 16.61 3.60
CA LYS A 10 -63.64 16.14 4.73
C LYS A 10 -62.88 15.04 5.48
N ASN A 11 -62.93 15.06 6.82
CA ASN A 11 -62.47 13.96 7.65
C ASN A 11 -63.10 12.63 7.15
N ASN A 12 -62.27 11.63 6.86
CA ASN A 12 -62.59 10.27 6.40
C ASN A 12 -62.68 9.98 4.88
N GLN A 13 -62.33 10.90 3.97
CA GLN A 13 -62.16 10.53 2.54
C GLN A 13 -60.76 9.94 2.27
N LYS A 14 -60.69 8.67 1.84
CA LYS A 14 -59.48 8.03 1.31
C LYS A 14 -59.28 8.45 -0.14
N TYR A 15 -58.23 9.22 -0.43
CA TYR A 15 -57.78 9.44 -1.81
C TYR A 15 -56.78 8.36 -2.20
N ILE A 16 -57.03 7.72 -3.35
CA ILE A 16 -56.05 6.87 -4.03
C ILE A 16 -55.21 7.82 -4.87
N VAL A 17 -54.01 8.15 -4.38
CA VAL A 17 -53.04 8.89 -5.20
C VAL A 17 -52.42 7.89 -6.16
N SER A 18 -52.84 7.92 -7.43
CA SER A 18 -52.14 7.19 -8.49
C SER A 18 -50.86 7.97 -8.82
N HIS A 19 -49.75 7.60 -8.18
CA HIS A 19 -48.44 8.06 -8.59
C HIS A 19 -48.04 7.31 -9.86
N GLU A 20 -47.71 8.02 -10.92
CA GLU A 20 -46.88 7.39 -11.96
C GLU A 20 -45.57 6.99 -11.27
N PRO A 21 -45.15 5.72 -11.38
CA PRO A 21 -43.94 5.28 -10.74
C PRO A 21 -42.73 6.00 -11.35
N CYS A 22 -42.03 6.77 -10.53
CA CYS A 22 -40.77 7.38 -10.91
C CYS A 22 -39.63 6.49 -10.42
N ASP A 23 -39.22 5.55 -11.29
CA ASP A 23 -38.05 4.73 -11.04
C ASP A 23 -36.80 5.61 -11.12
N ALA A 24 -36.07 5.67 -10.01
CA ALA A 24 -34.79 6.36 -9.92
C ALA A 24 -33.80 5.58 -9.05
N LYS A 25 -32.52 5.92 -9.19
CA LYS A 25 -31.39 5.34 -8.46
C LYS A 25 -30.50 6.43 -7.93
N ILE A 26 -30.04 6.29 -6.69
CA ILE A 26 -29.09 7.24 -6.09
C ILE A 26 -27.69 6.89 -6.62
N LEU A 27 -27.00 7.87 -7.21
CA LEU A 27 -25.59 7.77 -7.60
C LEU A 27 -24.68 8.38 -6.54
N TYR A 28 -25.11 9.50 -5.95
CA TYR A 28 -24.44 10.16 -4.83
C TYR A 28 -25.46 10.45 -3.73
N PRO A 29 -25.17 10.15 -2.46
CA PRO A 29 -23.90 9.60 -1.96
C PRO A 29 -23.67 8.12 -2.30
N SER A 30 -22.44 7.64 -2.11
CA SER A 30 -22.06 6.23 -2.24
C SER A 30 -21.14 5.81 -1.08
N LEU A 31 -20.85 4.51 -0.93
CA LEU A 31 -20.11 3.97 0.21
C LEU A 31 -18.72 4.61 0.39
N GLY A 32 -17.98 4.82 -0.70
CA GLY A 32 -16.67 5.48 -0.72
C GLY A 32 -16.71 6.97 -1.06
N CYS A 33 -17.89 7.54 -1.27
CA CYS A 33 -18.12 8.98 -1.48
C CYS A 33 -19.41 9.39 -0.75
N PRO A 34 -19.39 9.40 0.60
CA PRO A 34 -20.54 9.77 1.43
C PRO A 34 -20.87 11.26 1.30
N SER A 35 -22.10 11.63 1.64
CA SER A 35 -22.52 13.04 1.69
C SER A 35 -22.31 13.61 3.09
N LEU A 36 -21.83 14.85 3.16
CA LEU A 36 -21.63 15.58 4.41
C LEU A 36 -22.67 16.69 4.51
N VAL A 37 -23.34 16.78 5.65
CA VAL A 37 -24.40 17.77 5.88
C VAL A 37 -24.06 18.59 7.11
N LYS A 38 -23.80 19.88 6.88
CA LYS A 38 -23.68 20.86 7.95
C LYS A 38 -25.07 21.33 8.37
N ILE A 39 -25.31 21.35 9.67
CA ILE A 39 -26.52 21.94 10.23
C ILE A 39 -26.32 23.46 10.34
N GLU A 40 -27.12 24.23 9.63
CA GLU A 40 -27.09 25.70 9.59
C GLU A 40 -28.38 26.27 10.18
N GLY A 41 -28.31 26.78 11.41
CA GLY A 41 -29.50 27.10 12.20
C GLY A 41 -30.31 25.83 12.46
N ASP A 42 -31.53 25.78 11.93
CA ASP A 42 -32.38 24.60 11.98
C ASP A 42 -32.34 23.74 10.69
N ASN A 43 -31.64 24.19 9.65
CA ASN A 43 -31.66 23.52 8.35
C ASN A 43 -30.53 22.50 8.23
N ALA A 44 -30.82 21.40 7.54
CA ALA A 44 -29.85 20.36 7.23
C ALA A 44 -30.17 19.82 5.83
N TRP A 45 -29.60 20.45 4.81
CA TRP A 45 -29.85 20.08 3.42
C TRP A 45 -28.96 18.90 3.03
N VAL A 46 -29.59 17.77 2.70
CA VAL A 46 -28.91 16.65 2.06
C VAL A 46 -29.06 16.83 0.56
N GLU A 47 -27.94 16.89 -0.14
CA GLU A 47 -27.93 16.90 -1.59
C GLU A 47 -27.54 15.52 -2.13
N MET A 48 -28.19 15.12 -3.22
CA MET A 48 -28.02 13.82 -3.88
C MET A 48 -28.02 13.98 -5.40
N VAL A 49 -27.33 13.07 -6.08
CA VAL A 49 -27.43 12.90 -7.54
C VAL A 49 -28.21 11.63 -7.79
N VAL A 50 -29.29 11.72 -8.57
CA VAL A 50 -30.15 10.58 -8.91
C VAL A 50 -30.26 10.40 -10.41
N ALA A 51 -30.22 9.15 -10.85
CA ALA A 51 -30.50 8.75 -12.23
C ALA A 51 -31.97 8.31 -12.33
N CYS A 52 -32.73 8.89 -13.26
CA CYS A 52 -34.18 8.70 -13.41
C CYS A 52 -34.53 8.19 -14.81
N LYS A 53 -35.59 7.38 -14.92
CA LYS A 53 -36.11 6.93 -16.22
C LYS A 53 -36.97 7.98 -16.95
N ASN A 54 -37.57 8.91 -16.21
CA ASN A 54 -38.54 9.87 -16.73
C ASN A 54 -38.03 11.31 -16.62
N ASN A 55 -38.37 12.18 -17.59
CA ASN A 55 -37.99 13.60 -17.64
C ASN A 55 -38.86 14.53 -16.76
N GLY A 56 -39.50 13.99 -15.72
CA GLY A 56 -40.60 14.67 -15.03
C GLY A 56 -40.50 14.64 -13.51
N LEU A 57 -39.29 14.45 -12.96
CA LEU A 57 -39.13 14.26 -11.51
C LEU A 57 -39.72 15.44 -10.73
N CYS A 58 -40.71 15.16 -9.89
CA CYS A 58 -41.41 16.19 -9.11
C CYS A 58 -41.20 16.04 -7.59
N LEU A 59 -41.48 17.11 -6.84
CA LEU A 59 -41.29 17.16 -5.38
C LEU A 59 -42.09 16.06 -4.66
N ALA A 60 -43.29 15.74 -5.15
CA ALA A 60 -44.14 14.70 -4.58
C ALA A 60 -43.53 13.29 -4.73
N GLU A 61 -42.86 13.02 -5.85
CA GLU A 61 -42.17 11.75 -6.08
C GLU A 61 -40.95 11.62 -5.18
N VAL A 62 -40.12 12.67 -5.05
CA VAL A 62 -38.98 12.66 -4.13
C VAL A 62 -39.45 12.41 -2.69
N ALA A 63 -40.49 13.13 -2.24
CA ALA A 63 -41.06 12.93 -0.90
C ALA A 63 -41.60 11.51 -0.71
N PHE A 64 -42.23 10.94 -1.75
CA PHE A 64 -42.84 9.62 -1.69
C PHE A 64 -41.83 8.48 -1.79
N HIS A 65 -40.78 8.59 -2.60
CA HIS A 65 -39.88 7.46 -2.89
C HIS A 65 -38.65 7.42 -1.98
N LEU A 66 -38.16 8.57 -1.51
CA LEU A 66 -36.95 8.62 -0.72
C LEU A 66 -37.20 8.08 0.70
N ARG A 67 -36.31 7.21 1.15
CA ARG A 67 -36.34 6.61 2.49
C ARG A 67 -34.97 6.70 3.14
N TYR A 68 -34.94 6.61 4.48
CA TYR A 68 -33.70 6.56 5.22
C TYR A 68 -33.77 5.62 6.41
N VAL A 69 -32.60 5.25 6.93
CA VAL A 69 -32.43 4.51 8.17
C VAL A 69 -31.14 4.98 8.85
N GLU A 70 -31.09 4.92 10.17
CA GLU A 70 -29.84 5.17 10.89
C GLU A 70 -28.89 3.99 10.69
N TRP A 71 -27.61 4.26 10.40
CA TRP A 71 -26.65 3.21 10.03
C TRP A 71 -26.54 2.11 11.10
N GLY A 72 -26.51 2.49 12.38
CA GLY A 72 -26.46 1.54 13.49
C GLY A 72 -27.66 0.58 13.55
N MET A 73 -28.79 0.93 12.93
CA MET A 73 -29.98 0.06 12.85
C MET A 73 -29.92 -0.93 11.68
N LEU A 74 -29.09 -0.69 10.65
CA LEU A 74 -28.91 -1.61 9.51
C LEU A 74 -28.17 -2.89 9.90
N HIS A 75 -27.25 -2.78 10.85
CA HIS A 75 -26.32 -3.84 11.24
C HIS A 75 -26.45 -4.24 12.72
N GLY A 76 -27.54 -3.82 13.37
CA GLY A 76 -27.79 -4.00 14.79
C GLY A 76 -27.63 -5.45 15.25
N ASP A 77 -26.92 -5.62 16.36
CA ASP A 77 -26.56 -6.89 16.96
C ASP A 77 -27.82 -7.72 17.29
N LYS A 78 -27.94 -8.93 16.71
CA LYS A 78 -29.09 -9.86 16.92
C LYS A 78 -29.34 -10.20 18.40
N LYS A 79 -28.44 -9.81 19.30
CA LYS A 79 -28.48 -10.09 20.74
C LYS A 79 -29.42 -9.17 21.55
N GLN A 80 -29.92 -8.06 21.00
CA GLN A 80 -30.97 -7.31 21.69
C GLN A 80 -32.34 -7.93 21.41
N ASN A 81 -32.85 -8.68 22.41
CA ASN A 81 -34.21 -9.24 22.54
C ASN A 81 -35.31 -8.16 22.59
N SER A 82 -35.22 -7.07 21.81
CA SER A 82 -36.33 -6.15 21.63
C SER A 82 -37.24 -6.70 20.53
N THR A 83 -38.52 -6.86 20.82
CA THR A 83 -39.61 -7.16 19.87
C THR A 83 -39.31 -6.65 18.46
N ILE A 84 -38.92 -7.60 17.59
CA ILE A 84 -38.08 -7.49 16.38
C ILE A 84 -38.79 -6.80 15.18
N GLY A 85 -40.03 -6.33 15.33
CA GLY A 85 -40.87 -6.00 14.18
C GLY A 85 -40.59 -4.68 13.44
N ASP A 86 -39.99 -3.66 14.08
CA ASP A 86 -40.15 -2.28 13.60
C ASP A 86 -38.89 -1.40 13.56
N ARG A 87 -37.73 -1.88 14.06
CA ARG A 87 -36.53 -1.03 14.23
C ARG A 87 -35.55 -1.03 13.05
N SER A 88 -35.59 -2.03 12.18
CA SER A 88 -34.65 -2.23 11.06
C SER A 88 -35.17 -1.75 9.69
N ARG A 89 -36.33 -1.11 9.64
CA ARG A 89 -36.96 -0.72 8.36
C ARG A 89 -36.59 0.69 7.95
N TYR A 90 -36.32 0.86 6.65
CA TYR A 90 -36.23 2.17 6.03
C TYR A 90 -37.51 2.95 6.23
N LYS A 91 -37.39 4.12 6.86
CA LYS A 91 -38.50 4.99 7.21
C LYS A 91 -38.82 5.94 6.08
N MET A 92 -40.11 6.21 5.92
CA MET A 92 -40.58 7.35 5.15
C MET A 92 -40.14 8.63 5.85
N LEU A 93 -39.65 9.60 5.09
CA LEU A 93 -39.34 10.93 5.60
C LEU A 93 -40.62 11.56 6.15
N ASP A 94 -40.59 12.10 7.37
CA ASP A 94 -41.70 12.90 7.92
C ASP A 94 -41.95 14.16 7.07
N LEU A 95 -40.97 14.58 6.29
CA LEU A 95 -41.10 15.53 5.20
C LEU A 95 -42.28 15.22 4.27
N TYR A 96 -42.58 13.95 3.98
CA TYR A 96 -43.71 13.56 3.16
C TYR A 96 -45.03 14.05 3.78
N LYS A 97 -45.24 13.76 5.08
CA LYS A 97 -46.42 14.22 5.81
C LYS A 97 -46.49 15.75 5.77
N LYS A 98 -45.37 16.43 6.02
CA LYS A 98 -45.30 17.90 6.02
C LYS A 98 -45.54 18.52 4.65
N TYR A 99 -44.98 17.95 3.59
CA TYR A 99 -45.18 18.41 2.22
C TYR A 99 -46.66 18.37 1.83
N PHE A 100 -47.35 17.24 2.06
CA PHE A 100 -48.77 17.11 1.75
C PHE A 100 -49.69 17.94 2.66
N LEU A 101 -49.34 18.11 3.94
CA LEU A 101 -50.03 19.05 4.82
C LEU A 101 -49.81 20.51 4.37
N SER A 102 -48.62 20.85 3.89
CA SER A 102 -48.26 22.21 3.45
C SER A 102 -48.84 22.60 2.09
N LEU A 103 -49.27 21.64 1.25
CA LEU A 103 -49.99 21.96 0.01
C LEU A 103 -51.34 22.63 0.27
N GLN A 104 -51.87 22.56 1.49
CA GLN A 104 -53.02 23.37 1.93
C GLN A 104 -52.64 24.84 2.19
N ASP A 105 -51.36 25.13 2.46
CA ASP A 105 -50.81 26.46 2.73
C ASP A 105 -49.82 26.86 1.61
N SER A 106 -50.36 27.42 0.52
CA SER A 106 -49.71 27.64 -0.78
C SER A 106 -48.39 28.45 -0.85
N LYS A 107 -47.79 28.87 0.29
CA LYS A 107 -46.59 29.73 0.31
C LYS A 107 -45.27 29.07 0.71
N ASN A 108 -45.25 27.82 1.20
CA ASN A 108 -44.04 27.26 1.87
C ASN A 108 -43.41 26.00 1.26
N SER A 109 -43.90 25.45 0.15
CA SER A 109 -43.42 24.15 -0.37
C SER A 109 -41.97 24.15 -0.90
N THR A 110 -41.45 25.28 -1.38
CA THR A 110 -40.06 25.41 -1.89
C THR A 110 -38.99 25.34 -0.80
N SER A 111 -39.39 25.37 0.48
CA SER A 111 -38.47 25.31 1.62
C SER A 111 -38.02 23.90 2.01
N LEU A 112 -38.61 22.86 1.41
CA LEU A 112 -38.47 21.46 1.85
C LEU A 112 -37.64 20.58 0.91
N ILE A 113 -37.92 20.67 -0.39
CA ILE A 113 -37.29 19.86 -1.45
C ILE A 113 -36.90 20.80 -2.59
N ARG A 114 -35.72 20.59 -3.16
CA ARG A 114 -35.26 21.23 -4.40
C ARG A 114 -34.93 20.15 -5.42
N ILE A 115 -35.21 20.43 -6.68
CA ILE A 115 -34.88 19.57 -7.82
C ILE A 115 -34.27 20.48 -8.88
N SER A 116 -33.13 20.11 -9.43
CA SER A 116 -32.53 20.81 -10.57
C SER A 116 -33.34 20.61 -11.84
N GLU A 117 -32.98 21.31 -12.90
CA GLU A 117 -33.40 20.90 -14.24
C GLU A 117 -32.84 19.50 -14.57
N ALA A 118 -33.50 18.81 -15.50
CA ALA A 118 -33.09 17.50 -15.95
C ALA A 118 -31.87 17.62 -16.86
N TYR A 119 -30.77 16.95 -16.49
CA TYR A 119 -29.61 16.86 -17.37
C TYR A 119 -29.81 15.71 -18.36
N PHE A 120 -30.06 16.06 -19.63
CA PHE A 120 -30.30 15.09 -20.70
C PHE A 120 -29.00 14.40 -21.13
N ASN A 121 -29.07 13.07 -21.30
CA ASN A 121 -27.95 12.22 -21.67
C ASN A 121 -26.88 12.24 -20.57
N ALA A 122 -26.94 11.29 -19.65
CA ALA A 122 -25.95 11.13 -18.56
C ALA A 122 -24.49 11.20 -19.06
N ASP A 123 -24.25 10.80 -20.32
CA ASP A 123 -22.96 10.75 -21.01
C ASP A 123 -22.51 12.08 -21.67
N ASN A 124 -23.39 13.09 -21.75
CA ASN A 124 -23.04 14.41 -22.28
C ASN A 124 -22.16 15.14 -21.27
N ARG A 125 -20.86 14.80 -21.28
CA ARG A 125 -19.71 15.50 -20.73
C ARG A 125 -20.10 16.88 -20.18
N ILE A 126 -20.50 16.92 -18.92
CA ILE A 126 -20.93 18.15 -18.25
C ILE A 126 -19.82 19.18 -18.47
N ASN A 127 -20.13 20.25 -19.21
CA ASN A 127 -19.15 21.24 -19.61
C ASN A 127 -18.86 22.10 -18.38
N VAL A 128 -17.61 22.08 -17.92
CA VAL A 128 -17.18 22.85 -16.74
C VAL A 128 -17.26 24.36 -17.01
N GLU A 129 -17.31 24.78 -18.28
CA GLU A 129 -17.46 26.18 -18.67
C GLU A 129 -18.85 26.76 -18.33
N ASN A 130 -19.87 25.90 -18.15
CA ASN A 130 -21.20 26.30 -17.70
C ASN A 130 -21.37 25.91 -16.22
N ILE A 131 -20.65 26.59 -15.31
CA ILE A 131 -21.00 26.57 -13.89
C ILE A 131 -22.28 27.41 -13.79
N GLU A 132 -23.43 26.80 -14.00
CA GLU A 132 -24.69 27.45 -13.69
C GLU A 132 -24.68 27.81 -12.21
N SER A 133 -25.01 29.07 -11.91
CA SER A 133 -25.23 29.53 -10.54
C SER A 133 -26.56 28.97 -10.03
N ASP A 134 -26.62 27.66 -9.81
CA ASP A 134 -27.77 27.06 -9.15
C ASP A 134 -27.60 27.01 -7.64
N ASN A 135 -28.71 26.82 -6.92
CA ASN A 135 -28.76 26.88 -5.46
C ASN A 135 -28.31 25.57 -4.79
N PHE A 136 -27.52 24.75 -5.49
CA PHE A 136 -26.98 23.48 -5.01
C PHE A 136 -25.50 23.63 -4.66
N GLN A 137 -25.07 22.99 -3.57
CA GLN A 137 -23.66 22.87 -3.21
C GLN A 137 -22.95 21.87 -4.13
N ILE A 138 -23.62 20.77 -4.47
CA ILE A 138 -23.13 19.80 -5.45
C ILE A 138 -23.18 20.42 -6.83
N GLN A 139 -22.01 20.56 -7.42
CA GLN A 139 -21.85 20.95 -8.80
C GLN A 139 -21.47 19.71 -9.59
N LEU A 140 -22.34 19.28 -10.52
CA LEU A 140 -22.03 18.11 -11.36
C LEU A 140 -20.76 18.34 -12.20
N ALA A 141 -20.43 19.60 -12.51
CA ALA A 141 -19.16 19.98 -13.12
C ALA A 141 -17.93 19.69 -12.25
N HIS A 142 -18.09 19.43 -10.95
CA HIS A 142 -17.05 19.03 -10.00
C HIS A 142 -17.04 17.54 -9.66
N MET A 143 -17.87 16.75 -10.36
CA MET A 143 -17.89 15.30 -10.22
C MET A 143 -17.57 14.69 -11.58
N ASN A 144 -16.56 13.85 -11.62
CA ASN A 144 -16.29 12.99 -12.75
C ASN A 144 -16.88 11.62 -12.40
N ALA A 145 -17.81 11.10 -13.19
CA ALA A 145 -18.35 9.75 -13.00
C ALA A 145 -17.74 8.81 -14.04
N PHE A 146 -17.52 7.55 -13.66
CA PHE A 146 -17.02 6.55 -14.61
C PHE A 146 -18.03 6.35 -15.76
N PRO A 147 -17.60 6.42 -17.04
CA PRO A 147 -18.52 6.32 -18.18
C PRO A 147 -19.28 5.00 -18.23
N TRP A 148 -18.64 3.88 -17.90
CA TRP A 148 -19.32 2.58 -17.87
C TRP A 148 -20.41 2.51 -16.79
N VAL A 149 -20.28 3.27 -15.69
CA VAL A 149 -21.34 3.39 -14.69
C VAL A 149 -22.56 4.06 -15.31
N LEU A 150 -22.36 5.21 -15.96
CA LEU A 150 -23.44 5.96 -16.60
C LEU A 150 -24.06 5.21 -17.79
N GLU A 151 -23.24 4.54 -18.60
CA GLU A 151 -23.69 3.68 -19.70
C GLU A 151 -24.56 2.54 -19.20
N MET A 152 -24.19 1.91 -18.08
CA MET A 152 -24.96 0.84 -17.46
C MET A 152 -26.35 1.33 -17.02
N TYR A 153 -26.43 2.48 -16.33
CA TYR A 153 -27.72 3.09 -15.97
C TYR A 153 -28.54 3.44 -17.22
N LYS A 154 -27.91 3.99 -18.26
CA LYS A 154 -28.57 4.34 -19.51
C LYS A 154 -29.18 3.11 -20.21
N LYS A 155 -28.48 1.98 -20.24
CA LYS A 155 -28.99 0.73 -20.84
C LYS A 155 -30.25 0.21 -20.17
N GLU A 156 -30.43 0.49 -18.88
CA GLU A 156 -31.65 0.16 -18.11
C GLU A 156 -32.75 1.23 -18.19
N GLY A 157 -32.55 2.23 -19.06
CA GLY A 157 -33.52 3.29 -19.30
C GLY A 157 -33.41 4.49 -18.36
N TYR A 158 -32.41 4.55 -17.47
CA TYR A 158 -32.14 5.75 -16.67
C TYR A 158 -31.39 6.79 -17.52
N THR A 159 -32.15 7.62 -18.22
CA THR A 159 -31.62 8.54 -19.24
C THR A 159 -31.43 9.97 -18.73
N TYR A 160 -31.96 10.30 -17.55
CA TYR A 160 -31.94 11.62 -16.95
C TYR A 160 -31.15 11.64 -15.65
N LEU A 161 -30.33 12.66 -15.43
CA LEU A 161 -29.72 12.94 -14.13
C LEU A 161 -30.39 14.15 -13.49
N TYR A 162 -30.63 14.09 -12.19
CA TYR A 162 -31.12 15.19 -11.37
C TYR A 162 -30.23 15.39 -10.16
N LYS A 163 -30.05 16.66 -9.77
CA LYS A 163 -29.67 17.01 -8.41
C LYS A 163 -30.93 17.20 -7.60
N ILE A 164 -31.01 16.55 -6.44
CA ILE A 164 -32.11 16.75 -5.49
C ILE A 164 -31.53 17.19 -4.15
N ALA A 165 -32.23 18.10 -3.48
CA ALA A 165 -31.89 18.53 -2.12
C ALA A 165 -33.09 18.34 -1.22
N VAL A 166 -32.87 17.76 -0.04
CA VAL A 166 -33.91 17.48 0.94
C VAL A 166 -33.51 18.04 2.28
N ASN A 167 -34.37 18.87 2.89
CA ASN A 167 -34.09 19.45 4.19
C ASN A 167 -34.55 18.53 5.32
N LEU A 168 -33.61 18.02 6.12
CA LEU A 168 -33.87 17.13 7.25
C LEU A 168 -34.30 17.85 8.53
N LYS A 169 -34.55 19.17 8.49
CA LYS A 169 -35.02 19.97 9.64
C LYS A 169 -36.16 19.30 10.43
N TYR A 170 -37.08 18.65 9.73
CA TYR A 170 -38.29 18.07 10.31
C TYR A 170 -38.16 16.59 10.65
N GLU A 171 -37.04 15.95 10.31
CA GLU A 171 -36.85 14.53 10.58
C GLU A 171 -36.49 14.32 12.07
N PRO A 172 -37.33 13.57 12.82
CA PRO A 172 -37.11 13.37 14.24
C PRO A 172 -35.74 12.77 14.53
N GLY A 173 -34.93 13.51 15.28
CA GLY A 173 -33.60 13.06 15.69
C GLY A 173 -32.48 13.30 14.68
N CYS A 174 -32.71 13.95 13.53
CA CYS A 174 -31.65 14.38 12.62
C CYS A 174 -31.08 15.76 12.98
N CYS A 175 -31.94 16.70 13.42
CA CYS A 175 -31.54 18.10 13.67
C CYS A 175 -31.64 18.55 15.14
N THR A 176 -32.11 17.69 16.06
CA THR A 176 -32.31 18.09 17.47
C THR A 176 -30.99 18.32 18.22
N VAL A 177 -31.00 19.29 19.15
CA VAL A 177 -29.87 19.62 20.03
C VAL A 177 -29.54 18.38 20.89
N GLY A 178 -28.41 17.75 20.63
CA GLY A 178 -27.98 16.48 21.26
C GLY A 178 -27.76 15.30 20.29
N ASN A 179 -28.19 15.40 19.03
CA ASN A 179 -28.12 14.32 18.02
C ASN A 179 -27.16 14.63 16.84
N THR A 180 -25.97 15.17 17.13
CA THR A 180 -24.95 15.44 16.09
C THR A 180 -23.99 14.27 15.92
N GLY A 181 -23.42 14.10 14.73
CA GLY A 181 -22.49 13.00 14.43
C GLY A 181 -23.22 11.70 14.08
N LYS A 182 -24.39 11.81 13.43
CA LYS A 182 -25.19 10.68 12.98
C LYS A 182 -24.84 10.31 11.55
N LEU A 183 -24.81 9.00 11.30
CA LEU A 183 -24.70 8.43 9.99
C LEU A 183 -26.04 7.80 9.60
N LEU A 184 -26.61 8.28 8.50
CA LEU A 184 -27.82 7.73 7.90
C LEU A 184 -27.46 7.00 6.61
N ASN A 185 -28.30 6.06 6.20
CA ASN A 185 -28.26 5.48 4.88
C ASN A 185 -29.58 5.75 4.16
N PHE A 186 -29.51 6.21 2.91
CA PHE A 186 -30.68 6.48 2.09
C PHE A 186 -30.93 5.38 1.05
N ILE A 187 -32.19 5.24 0.62
CA ILE A 187 -32.56 4.45 -0.57
C ILE A 187 -33.66 5.16 -1.34
N TRP A 188 -33.75 4.85 -2.63
CA TRP A 188 -34.90 5.16 -3.46
C TRP A 188 -35.82 3.95 -3.56
N LEU A 189 -37.09 4.09 -3.17
CA LEU A 189 -38.08 3.01 -3.22
C LEU A 189 -38.69 2.92 -4.62
N GLU A 190 -38.16 2.05 -5.49
CA GLU A 190 -38.73 1.83 -6.83
C GLU A 190 -40.09 1.13 -6.80
N LYS A 191 -40.79 1.19 -7.94
CA LYS A 191 -42.12 0.56 -8.10
C LYS A 191 -42.11 -0.92 -7.73
N GLU A 192 -41.17 -1.67 -8.30
CA GLU A 192 -41.12 -3.12 -8.13
C GLU A 192 -40.86 -3.49 -6.66
N LEU A 193 -39.92 -2.78 -6.02
CA LEU A 193 -39.62 -2.97 -4.60
C LEU A 193 -40.82 -2.61 -3.72
N TYR A 194 -41.53 -1.53 -4.05
CA TYR A 194 -42.76 -1.16 -3.36
C TYR A 194 -43.84 -2.23 -3.48
N GLU A 195 -44.13 -2.73 -4.68
CA GLU A 195 -45.13 -3.78 -4.88
C GLU A 195 -44.76 -5.09 -4.17
N LYS A 196 -43.48 -5.48 -4.23
CA LYS A 196 -42.96 -6.63 -3.46
C LYS A 196 -43.13 -6.42 -1.94
N SER A 197 -42.88 -5.21 -1.44
CA SER A 197 -42.97 -4.90 -0.01
C SER A 197 -44.40 -4.96 0.56
N LYS A 198 -45.44 -4.73 -0.26
CA LYS A 198 -46.84 -4.84 0.18
C LYS A 198 -47.20 -6.25 0.64
N GLY A 199 -46.59 -7.29 0.06
CA GLY A 199 -46.80 -8.69 0.43
C GLY A 199 -45.87 -9.21 1.54
N LYS A 200 -44.71 -8.57 1.74
CA LYS A 200 -43.70 -8.91 2.75
C LYS A 200 -42.98 -7.64 3.24
N PRO A 201 -43.44 -6.99 4.33
CA PRO A 201 -42.85 -5.73 4.82
C PRO A 201 -41.36 -5.81 5.21
N SER A 202 -40.86 -7.01 5.55
CA SER A 202 -39.43 -7.28 5.79
C SER A 202 -38.56 -7.24 4.52
N LEU A 203 -39.15 -7.21 3.31
CA LEU A 203 -38.37 -7.02 2.08
C LEU A 203 -37.77 -5.60 1.97
N MET A 204 -38.31 -4.62 2.71
CA MET A 204 -37.64 -3.33 2.89
C MET A 204 -36.32 -3.45 3.67
N GLU A 205 -36.02 -4.58 4.30
CA GLU A 205 -34.82 -4.74 5.11
C GLU A 205 -33.58 -5.12 4.28
N ILE A 206 -33.69 -5.81 3.13
CA ILE A 206 -32.52 -6.59 2.66
C ILE A 206 -32.28 -6.71 1.14
N GLU A 207 -33.24 -6.53 0.22
CA GLU A 207 -33.00 -6.92 -1.19
C GLU A 207 -32.70 -5.77 -2.15
N THR A 208 -31.41 -5.43 -2.34
CA THR A 208 -30.95 -4.86 -3.61
C THR A 208 -30.59 -6.01 -4.57
N GLY A 209 -31.58 -6.83 -4.94
CA GLY A 209 -31.41 -7.93 -5.91
C GLY A 209 -31.25 -7.47 -7.36
N TRP A 210 -31.52 -6.19 -7.66
CA TRP A 210 -31.55 -5.65 -9.02
C TRP A 210 -30.21 -5.75 -9.78
N TYR A 211 -29.07 -5.56 -9.11
CA TYR A 211 -27.75 -5.69 -9.76
C TYR A 211 -27.52 -7.10 -10.32
N LYS A 212 -28.01 -8.15 -9.64
CA LYS A 212 -27.89 -9.54 -10.12
C LYS A 212 -28.60 -9.75 -11.46
N ASP A 213 -29.77 -9.15 -11.62
CA ASP A 213 -30.56 -9.30 -12.85
C ASP A 213 -30.01 -8.44 -13.99
N LEU A 214 -29.44 -7.28 -13.67
CA LEU A 214 -28.75 -6.37 -14.59
C LEU A 214 -27.54 -7.03 -15.25
N LEU A 215 -26.66 -7.60 -14.43
CA LEU A 215 -25.39 -8.20 -14.85
C LEU A 215 -25.62 -9.51 -15.62
N LYS A 216 -26.64 -10.29 -15.23
CA LYS A 216 -27.09 -11.47 -15.97
C LYS A 216 -27.55 -11.16 -17.39
N LYS A 217 -28.25 -10.05 -17.63
CA LYS A 217 -28.70 -9.66 -18.98
C LYS A 217 -27.54 -9.29 -19.92
N GLU A 218 -26.46 -8.72 -19.38
CA GLU A 218 -25.26 -8.39 -20.16
C GLU A 218 -24.31 -9.56 -20.39
N LYS A 219 -24.64 -10.78 -19.91
CA LYS A 219 -23.73 -11.92 -19.82
C LYS A 219 -22.42 -11.60 -19.07
N LYS A 220 -22.38 -10.52 -18.26
CA LYS A 220 -21.27 -10.22 -17.36
C LYS A 220 -21.59 -10.86 -16.01
N GLU A 221 -20.94 -11.96 -15.66
CA GLU A 221 -21.08 -12.57 -14.33
C GLU A 221 -20.32 -11.75 -13.28
N VAL A 222 -20.93 -10.68 -12.78
CA VAL A 222 -20.44 -10.02 -11.56
C VAL A 222 -21.08 -10.71 -10.37
N LYS A 223 -20.29 -11.59 -9.77
CA LYS A 223 -20.61 -12.32 -8.56
C LYS A 223 -20.74 -11.30 -7.39
N THR A 224 -21.72 -11.47 -6.52
CA THR A 224 -22.04 -10.51 -5.41
C THR A 224 -22.28 -11.21 -4.07
N ARG A 225 -22.28 -12.54 -4.06
CA ARG A 225 -22.20 -13.35 -2.84
C ARG A 225 -20.81 -13.92 -2.69
N LEU A 226 -20.37 -14.08 -1.45
CA LEU A 226 -19.07 -14.67 -1.17
C LEU A 226 -18.96 -16.10 -1.72
N SER A 227 -20.04 -16.90 -1.62
CA SER A 227 -20.13 -18.26 -2.17
C SER A 227 -20.04 -18.33 -3.70
N GLU A 228 -20.39 -17.25 -4.41
CA GLU A 228 -20.26 -17.20 -5.88
C GLU A 228 -18.78 -17.09 -6.29
N PHE A 229 -17.90 -16.68 -5.37
CA PHE A 229 -16.45 -16.64 -5.50
C PHE A 229 -15.78 -17.88 -4.88
N GLY A 230 -16.40 -19.05 -4.87
CA GLY A 230 -15.74 -20.31 -4.48
C GLY A 230 -16.72 -21.35 -3.92
N GLY A 231 -16.65 -22.59 -4.43
CA GLY A 231 -17.40 -23.72 -3.88
C GLY A 231 -16.88 -24.07 -2.48
N ASP A 232 -17.77 -24.29 -1.54
CA ASP A 232 -17.51 -24.72 -0.14
C ASP A 232 -17.23 -23.64 0.92
N VAL A 233 -17.65 -22.39 0.70
CA VAL A 233 -17.86 -21.45 1.83
C VAL A 233 -19.04 -21.95 2.66
N ALA A 234 -18.78 -22.50 3.85
CA ALA A 234 -19.81 -22.97 4.78
C ALA A 234 -20.94 -21.92 4.95
N GLU A 235 -22.19 -22.36 4.82
CA GLU A 235 -23.45 -21.58 4.74
C GLU A 235 -23.72 -20.57 5.88
N ALA A 236 -22.83 -20.44 6.87
CA ALA A 236 -23.13 -19.77 8.13
C ALA A 236 -23.34 -18.24 8.03
N GLN A 237 -23.01 -17.59 6.90
CA GLN A 237 -23.63 -16.32 6.45
C GLN A 237 -23.00 -15.85 5.13
N ASP A 238 -23.64 -16.19 4.03
CA ASP A 238 -23.29 -15.66 2.71
C ASP A 238 -23.45 -14.12 2.71
N VAL A 239 -22.34 -13.37 2.66
CA VAL A 239 -22.37 -11.90 2.67
C VAL A 239 -22.86 -11.42 1.31
N LEU A 240 -24.03 -10.79 1.28
CA LEU A 240 -24.57 -10.13 0.08
C LEU A 240 -24.02 -8.71 0.01
N VAL A 241 -23.32 -8.39 -1.08
CA VAL A 241 -22.89 -7.01 -1.38
C VAL A 241 -24.12 -6.15 -1.66
N LYS A 242 -24.22 -5.03 -0.95
CA LYS A 242 -25.29 -4.03 -1.06
C LYS A 242 -24.73 -2.67 -1.47
N LEU A 243 -25.55 -1.89 -2.16
CA LEU A 243 -25.28 -0.47 -2.35
C LEU A 243 -25.69 0.31 -1.10
N TYR A 244 -24.80 1.17 -0.66
CA TYR A 244 -25.03 2.09 0.45
C TYR A 244 -24.92 3.53 -0.04
N HIS A 245 -25.76 4.39 0.51
CA HIS A 245 -25.82 5.82 0.26
C HIS A 245 -25.70 6.57 1.61
N PRO A 246 -24.50 6.53 2.23
CA PRO A 246 -24.24 7.13 3.55
C PRO A 246 -24.31 8.65 3.54
N VAL A 247 -24.94 9.22 4.57
CA VAL A 247 -25.05 10.66 4.82
C VAL A 247 -24.65 10.94 6.26
N TYR A 248 -23.62 11.76 6.46
CA TYR A 248 -23.15 12.17 7.77
C TYR A 248 -23.59 13.58 8.12
N ILE A 249 -24.18 13.75 9.31
CA ILE A 249 -24.75 15.02 9.75
C ILE A 249 -23.98 15.54 10.96
N SER A 250 -23.49 16.78 10.91
CA SER A 250 -22.71 17.39 11.98
C SER A 250 -22.97 18.89 12.12
N LYS A 251 -22.82 19.41 13.35
CA LYS A 251 -22.87 20.85 13.70
C LYS A 251 -21.49 21.51 13.75
N LYS A 252 -20.41 20.74 13.58
CA LYS A 252 -19.07 21.31 13.65
C LYS A 252 -18.88 22.33 12.53
N ASN A 253 -18.10 23.37 12.80
CA ASN A 253 -17.76 24.33 11.77
C ASN A 253 -16.89 23.68 10.69
N ARG A 254 -15.88 22.93 11.13
CA ARG A 254 -14.96 22.13 10.30
C ARG A 254 -14.82 20.73 10.88
N LEU A 255 -14.68 19.74 10.00
CA LEU A 255 -14.49 18.35 10.39
C LEU A 255 -13.02 18.04 10.56
N SER A 256 -12.69 17.31 11.62
CA SER A 256 -11.37 16.69 11.76
C SER A 256 -11.28 15.49 10.84
N ILE A 257 -10.18 15.36 10.11
CA ILE A 257 -10.01 14.35 9.06
C ILE A 257 -8.91 13.37 9.47
N GLY A 258 -9.23 12.08 9.48
CA GLY A 258 -8.23 11.02 9.46
C GLY A 258 -7.83 10.77 8.01
N HIS A 259 -6.55 10.65 7.72
CA HIS A 259 -6.04 10.30 6.41
C HIS A 259 -5.12 9.08 6.52
N ILE A 260 -5.36 8.08 5.69
CA ILE A 260 -4.52 6.91 5.53
C ILE A 260 -4.35 6.67 4.04
N THR A 261 -3.18 6.19 3.62
CA THR A 261 -2.88 5.99 2.21
C THR A 261 -2.14 4.67 2.00
N ASP A 262 -2.13 4.13 0.79
CA ASP A 262 -1.37 2.94 0.39
C ASP A 262 -1.58 1.80 1.40
N ILE A 263 -2.81 1.30 1.47
CA ILE A 263 -3.20 0.27 2.44
C ILE A 263 -2.94 -1.15 1.92
N HIS A 264 -2.81 -1.33 0.60
CA HIS A 264 -2.43 -2.57 -0.09
C HIS A 264 -3.13 -3.82 0.47
N LEU A 265 -4.46 -3.80 0.56
CA LEU A 265 -5.19 -4.95 1.06
C LEU A 265 -5.01 -6.15 0.13
N ASP A 266 -4.74 -7.31 0.73
CA ASP A 266 -4.62 -8.58 0.00
C ASP A 266 -5.08 -9.74 0.89
N THR A 267 -5.94 -10.58 0.33
CA THR A 267 -6.38 -11.85 0.94
C THR A 267 -5.23 -12.82 1.18
N ARG A 268 -4.10 -12.70 0.47
CA ARG A 268 -2.88 -13.46 0.78
C ARG A 268 -2.30 -13.13 2.15
N MET A 269 -2.46 -11.90 2.64
CA MET A 269 -2.00 -11.54 3.98
C MET A 269 -2.73 -12.33 5.06
N GLU A 270 -4.00 -12.69 4.83
CA GLU A 270 -4.74 -13.58 5.74
C GLU A 270 -4.14 -14.99 5.74
N LEU A 271 -3.77 -15.51 4.58
CA LEU A 271 -3.12 -16.80 4.44
C LEU A 271 -1.74 -16.82 5.14
N TYR A 272 -0.89 -15.81 4.89
CA TYR A 272 0.42 -15.71 5.54
C TYR A 272 0.30 -15.53 7.05
N SER A 273 -0.69 -14.77 7.52
CA SER A 273 -0.96 -14.60 8.96
C SER A 273 -1.44 -15.87 9.67
N LYS A 274 -1.73 -16.93 8.92
CA LYS A 274 -2.05 -18.28 9.40
C LYS A 274 -1.00 -19.32 8.99
N SER A 275 0.06 -18.90 8.30
CA SER A 275 1.11 -19.82 7.86
C SER A 275 1.95 -20.27 9.04
N VAL A 276 1.95 -21.58 9.23
CA VAL A 276 2.74 -22.29 10.23
C VAL A 276 4.14 -22.67 9.72
N ALA A 277 4.47 -22.30 8.48
CA ALA A 277 5.79 -22.53 7.89
C ALA A 277 6.87 -21.76 8.67
N SER A 278 8.05 -22.35 8.85
CA SER A 278 9.21 -21.68 9.46
C SER A 278 10.50 -22.03 8.74
N VAL A 279 11.56 -21.25 8.96
CA VAL A 279 12.86 -21.48 8.31
C VAL A 279 13.47 -22.82 8.69
N ILE A 280 13.39 -23.15 9.98
CA ILE A 280 13.93 -24.38 10.57
C ILE A 280 12.76 -25.27 10.99
N GLU A 281 12.44 -26.25 10.14
CA GLU A 281 11.42 -27.26 10.41
C GLU A 281 12.03 -28.66 10.38
N VAL A 282 11.99 -29.38 11.50
CA VAL A 282 12.38 -30.80 11.56
C VAL A 282 11.14 -31.63 11.90
N LYS A 283 10.99 -32.86 11.37
CA LYS A 283 9.77 -33.68 11.52
C LYS A 283 9.37 -33.89 12.98
N GLU A 284 10.30 -33.86 13.92
CA GLU A 284 10.04 -33.89 15.38
C GLU A 284 9.37 -32.60 15.88
N ASN A 285 9.84 -31.42 15.45
CA ASN A 285 9.17 -30.14 15.67
C ASN A 285 7.83 -30.04 14.92
N CYS A 286 7.61 -30.93 13.95
CA CYS A 286 6.37 -31.03 13.18
C CYS A 286 5.53 -32.25 13.56
N GLN A 287 5.83 -32.98 14.64
CA GLN A 287 4.90 -33.97 15.18
C GLN A 287 3.68 -33.21 15.71
N VAL A 288 2.66 -33.10 14.85
CA VAL A 288 1.43 -32.40 15.16
C VAL A 288 0.70 -33.17 16.26
N ARG A 289 0.91 -32.79 17.50
CA ARG A 289 -0.04 -33.12 18.57
C ARG A 289 -1.10 -32.03 18.55
N ILE A 290 -2.29 -32.42 18.12
CA ILE A 290 -3.47 -31.58 18.30
C ILE A 290 -3.88 -31.77 19.76
N LYS A 291 -3.69 -30.73 20.57
CA LYS A 291 -4.22 -30.66 21.92
C LYS A 291 -5.18 -29.49 21.96
N ASP A 292 -6.44 -29.76 22.30
CA ASP A 292 -7.51 -28.75 22.34
C ASP A 292 -7.65 -27.96 21.02
N ASP A 293 -7.65 -28.67 19.87
CA ASP A 293 -7.70 -28.10 18.51
C ASP A 293 -6.55 -27.12 18.15
N LYS A 294 -5.47 -27.11 18.94
CA LYS A 294 -4.27 -26.31 18.67
C LYS A 294 -3.08 -27.20 18.35
N ARG A 295 -2.31 -26.80 17.32
CA ARG A 295 -1.02 -27.40 17.00
C ARG A 295 -0.01 -27.06 18.11
N VAL A 296 0.51 -28.08 18.78
CA VAL A 296 1.58 -27.95 19.78
C VAL A 296 2.89 -28.45 19.18
N VAL A 297 3.97 -27.67 19.34
CA VAL A 297 5.34 -28.01 18.90
C VAL A 297 6.17 -28.33 20.14
N GLU A 298 7.00 -29.37 20.07
CA GLU A 298 7.78 -29.82 21.23
C GLU A 298 8.95 -28.89 21.58
N ASN A 299 9.46 -28.13 20.61
CA ASN A 299 10.58 -27.19 20.80
C ASN A 299 10.31 -25.80 20.18
N ASP A 300 9.71 -24.92 20.98
CA ASP A 300 9.39 -23.55 20.59
C ASP A 300 10.63 -22.65 20.39
N GLU A 301 11.82 -23.05 20.86
CA GLU A 301 13.03 -22.24 20.68
C GLU A 301 13.47 -22.19 19.22
N LEU A 302 13.27 -23.26 18.46
CA LEU A 302 13.67 -23.37 17.05
C LEU A 302 12.58 -22.94 16.09
N TYR A 303 11.32 -23.11 16.50
CA TYR A 303 10.15 -22.91 15.66
C TYR A 303 9.67 -21.46 15.69
N GLN A 304 9.90 -20.73 14.60
CA GLN A 304 9.44 -19.35 14.41
C GLN A 304 8.59 -19.24 13.15
N PRO A 305 7.27 -19.45 13.24
CA PRO A 305 6.42 -19.52 12.06
C PRO A 305 6.14 -18.15 11.44
N ILE A 306 5.93 -18.12 10.11
CA ILE A 306 5.62 -16.92 9.33
C ILE A 306 4.47 -16.13 9.94
N LYS A 307 3.42 -16.79 10.46
CA LYS A 307 2.29 -16.13 11.13
C LYS A 307 2.71 -15.21 12.29
N ASN A 308 3.83 -15.46 12.93
CA ASN A 308 4.34 -14.64 14.03
C ASN A 308 5.25 -13.49 13.56
N LEU A 309 5.71 -13.54 12.31
CA LEU A 309 6.71 -12.64 11.76
C LEU A 309 6.12 -11.63 10.75
N VAL A 310 5.17 -12.09 9.92
CA VAL A 310 4.60 -11.29 8.84
C VAL A 310 3.79 -10.11 9.38
N ALA A 311 4.00 -8.94 8.79
CA ALA A 311 3.11 -7.80 8.96
C ALA A 311 1.89 -7.96 8.06
N ASN A 312 0.72 -8.19 8.66
CA ASN A 312 -0.54 -8.26 7.92
C ASN A 312 -1.11 -6.84 7.72
N PHE A 313 -1.11 -6.36 6.48
CA PHE A 313 -1.58 -5.02 6.12
C PHE A 313 -3.09 -4.83 6.32
N ASN A 314 -3.90 -5.89 6.21
CA ASN A 314 -5.33 -5.83 6.50
C ASN A 314 -5.58 -5.49 7.98
N GLN A 315 -4.77 -6.09 8.88
CA GLN A 315 -4.82 -5.81 10.32
C GLN A 315 -4.26 -4.42 10.64
N SER A 316 -3.21 -3.98 9.94
CA SER A 316 -2.70 -2.62 10.05
C SER A 316 -3.75 -1.59 9.66
N PHE A 317 -4.41 -1.76 8.51
CA PHE A 317 -5.47 -0.89 8.03
C PHE A 317 -6.60 -0.75 9.04
N THR A 318 -7.14 -1.86 9.54
CA THR A 318 -8.26 -1.85 10.52
C THR A 318 -7.84 -1.22 11.85
N SER A 319 -6.64 -1.50 12.34
CA SER A 319 -6.09 -0.95 13.58
C SER A 319 -5.87 0.57 13.48
N ILE A 320 -5.21 1.03 12.41
CA ILE A 320 -4.92 2.45 12.19
C ILE A 320 -6.21 3.23 11.95
N SER A 321 -7.09 2.73 11.06
CA SER A 321 -8.38 3.36 10.76
C SER A 321 -9.25 3.48 12.01
N GLY A 322 -9.31 2.45 12.86
CA GLY A 322 -10.06 2.50 14.11
C GLY A 322 -9.54 3.57 15.08
N LYS A 323 -8.21 3.73 15.18
CA LYS A 323 -7.60 4.79 15.98
C LYS A 323 -7.83 6.18 15.40
N LEU A 324 -7.74 6.34 14.08
CA LEU A 324 -8.05 7.60 13.40
C LEU A 324 -9.51 7.99 13.63
N LEU A 325 -10.45 7.07 13.35
CA LEU A 325 -11.88 7.27 13.53
C LEU A 325 -12.30 7.45 15.00
N SER A 326 -11.48 7.08 15.97
CA SER A 326 -11.76 7.41 17.38
C SER A 326 -11.67 8.92 17.66
N LYS A 327 -10.96 9.69 16.83
CA LYS A 327 -10.71 11.13 17.01
C LYS A 327 -11.18 11.99 15.84
N ALA A 328 -11.11 11.48 14.62
CA ALA A 328 -11.57 12.14 13.41
C ALA A 328 -13.09 12.11 13.29
N ASP A 329 -13.66 13.04 12.54
CA ASP A 329 -15.07 13.02 12.14
C ASP A 329 -15.28 12.25 10.83
N ALA A 330 -14.28 12.24 9.96
CA ALA A 330 -14.28 11.50 8.70
C ALA A 330 -12.92 10.81 8.48
N LEU A 331 -12.91 9.72 7.71
CA LEU A 331 -11.69 9.07 7.23
C LEU A 331 -11.57 9.28 5.72
N VAL A 332 -10.38 9.61 5.24
CA VAL A 332 -10.02 9.66 3.83
C VAL A 332 -8.96 8.58 3.60
N VAL A 333 -9.27 7.64 2.72
CA VAL A 333 -8.40 6.53 2.32
C VAL A 333 -7.99 6.78 0.88
N THR A 334 -6.70 6.97 0.63
CA THR A 334 -6.16 7.25 -0.70
C THR A 334 -5.13 6.21 -1.13
N GLY A 335 -4.69 6.29 -2.39
CA GLY A 335 -3.61 5.47 -2.88
C GLY A 335 -3.99 4.02 -3.07
N ASP A 336 -3.00 3.14 -3.03
CA ASP A 336 -3.20 1.74 -3.39
C ASP A 336 -4.10 1.04 -2.36
N LEU A 337 -5.39 0.91 -2.70
CA LEU A 337 -6.42 0.37 -1.79
C LEU A 337 -6.31 -1.14 -1.67
N ILE A 338 -6.14 -1.80 -2.80
CA ILE A 338 -5.78 -3.19 -2.90
C ILE A 338 -4.40 -3.28 -3.53
N ASP A 339 -3.63 -4.30 -3.15
CA ASP A 339 -2.33 -4.45 -3.79
C ASP A 339 -2.51 -4.85 -5.24
N PHE A 340 -3.47 -5.75 -5.53
CA PHE A 340 -3.88 -6.16 -6.89
C PHE A 340 -5.28 -6.76 -6.86
N ASN A 341 -5.93 -6.81 -8.03
CA ASN A 341 -7.28 -7.36 -8.17
C ASN A 341 -7.35 -8.84 -7.75
N LYS A 342 -6.52 -9.69 -8.38
CA LYS A 342 -6.57 -11.14 -8.18
C LYS A 342 -6.15 -11.51 -6.75
N GLY A 343 -7.12 -11.92 -5.95
CA GLY A 343 -6.92 -12.41 -4.58
C GLY A 343 -7.05 -13.92 -4.47
N ILE A 344 -6.60 -14.48 -3.35
CA ILE A 344 -6.70 -15.91 -3.06
C ILE A 344 -8.01 -16.23 -2.33
N HIS A 345 -8.64 -17.34 -2.70
CA HIS A 345 -9.87 -17.85 -2.09
C HIS A 345 -9.70 -19.33 -1.74
N THR A 346 -9.44 -19.63 -0.47
CA THR A 346 -9.31 -21.00 0.03
C THR A 346 -9.88 -21.12 1.43
N ASP A 347 -10.17 -22.34 1.90
CA ASP A 347 -10.66 -22.59 3.26
C ASP A 347 -9.87 -21.87 4.34
N GLN A 348 -8.55 -21.74 4.19
CA GLN A 348 -7.71 -21.10 5.20
C GLN A 348 -7.93 -19.58 5.26
N THR A 349 -8.41 -18.96 4.19
CA THR A 349 -8.73 -17.53 4.20
C THR A 349 -9.95 -17.21 5.08
N PHE A 350 -10.80 -18.19 5.39
CA PHE A 350 -12.03 -18.00 6.19
C PHE A 350 -12.21 -18.95 7.39
N SER A 351 -11.41 -20.02 7.48
CA SER A 351 -11.38 -20.94 8.62
C SER A 351 -10.29 -20.55 9.62
N ASP A 352 -10.54 -20.83 10.91
CA ASP A 352 -9.55 -20.68 11.99
C ASP A 352 -8.59 -21.89 12.10
N LYS A 353 -8.74 -22.89 11.21
CA LYS A 353 -7.88 -24.08 11.20
C LYS A 353 -6.59 -23.82 10.43
N ASP A 354 -5.46 -24.01 11.10
CA ASP A 354 -4.14 -23.98 10.48
C ASP A 354 -3.98 -25.15 9.47
N LYS A 355 -3.56 -24.86 8.23
CA LYS A 355 -3.14 -25.89 7.25
C LYS A 355 -1.65 -26.20 7.37
N THR A 356 -1.22 -27.36 6.88
CA THR A 356 0.20 -27.69 6.76
C THR A 356 0.87 -26.79 5.72
N PRO A 357 2.18 -26.45 5.86
CA PRO A 357 2.89 -25.59 4.90
C PRO A 357 2.69 -26.02 3.44
N SER A 358 2.81 -27.33 3.16
CA SER A 358 2.69 -27.86 1.81
C SER A 358 1.31 -27.62 1.18
N LYS A 359 0.24 -27.70 1.96
CA LYS A 359 -1.12 -27.39 1.47
C LYS A 359 -1.28 -25.90 1.17
N VAL A 360 -0.68 -25.05 2.00
CA VAL A 360 -0.64 -23.59 1.73
C VAL A 360 0.11 -23.30 0.45
N TRP A 361 1.24 -23.97 0.21
CA TRP A 361 2.04 -23.76 -1.00
C TRP A 361 1.38 -24.35 -2.24
N GLU A 362 0.68 -25.48 -2.11
CA GLU A 362 -0.18 -26.03 -3.17
C GLU A 362 -1.25 -25.02 -3.60
N GLU A 363 -1.87 -24.33 -2.65
CA GLU A 363 -2.85 -23.27 -2.91
C GLU A 363 -2.22 -22.02 -3.56
N LEU A 364 -0.91 -21.79 -3.37
CA LEU A 364 -0.14 -20.67 -3.90
C LEU A 364 0.66 -20.99 -5.18
N LYS A 365 0.64 -22.24 -5.67
CA LYS A 365 1.55 -22.80 -6.69
C LYS A 365 1.69 -21.97 -7.96
N ALA A 366 2.93 -21.50 -8.21
CA ALA A 366 3.46 -20.66 -9.32
C ALA A 366 3.11 -21.05 -10.77
N GLU A 367 2.53 -22.22 -11.07
CA GLU A 367 2.22 -22.64 -12.45
C GLU A 367 0.79 -22.26 -12.90
N TRP A 368 -0.06 -21.78 -11.99
CA TRP A 368 -1.48 -21.51 -12.25
C TRP A 368 -1.83 -20.06 -12.58
N PHE A 369 -0.86 -19.25 -13.02
CA PHE A 369 -0.98 -17.77 -13.12
C PHE A 369 -1.48 -17.28 -14.47
N SER A 370 -1.48 -18.14 -15.48
CA SER A 370 -1.94 -17.82 -16.83
C SER A 370 -3.47 -17.83 -16.98
N LEU A 371 -4.23 -18.41 -16.03
CA LEU A 371 -5.70 -18.47 -16.07
C LEU A 371 -6.34 -18.25 -14.68
N ASP A 372 -7.60 -17.78 -14.66
CA ASP A 372 -8.41 -17.83 -13.44
C ASP A 372 -8.68 -19.29 -13.07
N ASN A 373 -8.57 -19.60 -11.79
CA ASN A 373 -8.81 -20.94 -11.27
C ASN A 373 -9.64 -20.85 -9.98
N GLU A 374 -10.07 -21.99 -9.47
CA GLU A 374 -10.91 -22.08 -8.27
C GLU A 374 -10.35 -21.33 -7.04
N ASN A 375 -9.02 -21.22 -6.93
CA ASN A 375 -8.36 -20.62 -5.77
C ASN A 375 -7.92 -19.16 -5.98
N HIS A 376 -7.91 -18.66 -7.22
CA HIS A 376 -7.44 -17.31 -7.54
C HIS A 376 -8.47 -16.56 -8.39
N LEU A 377 -9.06 -15.52 -7.80
CA LEU A 377 -10.25 -14.87 -8.36
C LEU A 377 -10.03 -13.38 -8.56
N GLU A 378 -10.48 -12.90 -9.72
CA GLU A 378 -10.18 -11.56 -10.24
C GLU A 378 -10.58 -10.43 -9.29
N ASP A 379 -11.74 -10.44 -8.65
CA ASP A 379 -12.20 -9.32 -7.81
C ASP A 379 -12.01 -9.52 -6.30
N ARG A 380 -11.33 -10.61 -5.89
CA ARG A 380 -11.39 -11.08 -4.49
C ARG A 380 -10.89 -10.05 -3.48
N ASN A 381 -9.89 -9.24 -3.82
CA ASN A 381 -9.40 -8.20 -2.92
C ASN A 381 -10.36 -7.02 -2.81
N TRP A 382 -11.19 -6.74 -3.82
CA TRP A 382 -12.28 -5.76 -3.69
C TRP A 382 -13.35 -6.18 -2.68
N PHE A 383 -13.67 -7.47 -2.62
CA PHE A 383 -14.59 -8.00 -1.60
C PHE A 383 -14.04 -7.82 -0.19
N LEU A 384 -12.75 -8.10 -0.01
CA LEU A 384 -12.08 -7.85 1.26
C LEU A 384 -12.16 -6.36 1.62
N PHE A 385 -11.82 -5.46 0.71
CA PHE A 385 -11.89 -4.02 0.96
C PHE A 385 -13.30 -3.56 1.31
N TYR A 386 -14.31 -3.96 0.55
CA TYR A 386 -15.72 -3.66 0.82
C TYR A 386 -16.16 -4.14 2.20
N LYS A 387 -15.82 -5.38 2.56
CA LYS A 387 -16.15 -5.95 3.87
C LYS A 387 -15.56 -5.11 4.99
N LEU A 388 -14.25 -4.80 4.92
CA LEU A 388 -13.57 -4.01 5.94
C LEU A 388 -14.12 -2.58 6.02
N LEU A 389 -14.51 -1.99 4.88
CA LEU A 389 -15.13 -0.68 4.82
C LEU A 389 -16.48 -0.65 5.56
N VAL A 390 -17.36 -1.62 5.30
CA VAL A 390 -18.65 -1.76 5.99
C VAL A 390 -18.47 -2.01 7.49
N GLU A 391 -17.47 -2.80 7.89
CA GLU A 391 -17.11 -3.02 9.30
C GLU A 391 -16.70 -1.73 9.99
N LEU A 392 -15.86 -0.89 9.35
CA LEU A 392 -15.44 0.40 9.88
C LEU A 392 -16.63 1.36 10.03
N TYR A 393 -17.49 1.45 9.01
CA TYR A 393 -18.73 2.23 9.08
C TYR A 393 -19.64 1.78 10.22
N THR A 394 -19.84 0.48 10.37
CA THR A 394 -20.69 -0.11 11.41
C THR A 394 -20.13 0.13 12.81
N LYS A 395 -18.82 -0.02 12.98
CA LYS A 395 -18.15 0.15 14.27
C LYS A 395 -18.06 1.60 14.71
N HIS A 396 -17.84 2.53 13.78
CA HIS A 396 -17.52 3.92 14.10
C HIS A 396 -18.63 4.92 13.78
N GLY A 397 -19.57 4.58 12.90
CA GLY A 397 -20.67 5.46 12.50
C GLY A 397 -20.20 6.76 11.83
N LYS A 398 -19.10 6.71 11.07
CA LYS A 398 -18.43 7.88 10.49
C LYS A 398 -18.20 7.73 8.98
N PRO A 399 -18.26 8.82 8.20
CA PRO A 399 -18.04 8.82 6.76
C PRO A 399 -16.61 8.44 6.40
N ILE A 400 -16.47 7.65 5.34
CA ILE A 400 -15.20 7.19 4.80
C ILE A 400 -15.16 7.49 3.30
N PHE A 401 -14.19 8.31 2.89
CA PHE A 401 -13.91 8.66 1.50
C PHE A 401 -12.81 7.77 0.96
N THR A 402 -12.95 7.31 -0.28
CA THR A 402 -11.99 6.43 -0.93
C THR A 402 -11.63 6.93 -2.33
N MET A 403 -10.41 6.64 -2.76
CA MET A 403 -9.86 7.03 -4.06
C MET A 403 -8.77 6.04 -4.46
N LEU A 404 -8.64 5.74 -5.76
CA LEU A 404 -7.78 4.67 -6.25
C LEU A 404 -6.32 5.12 -6.39
N GLY A 405 -5.43 4.16 -6.24
CA GLY A 405 -4.00 4.22 -6.54
C GLY A 405 -3.66 3.54 -7.86
N ASN A 406 -2.38 3.47 -8.19
CA ASN A 406 -1.95 2.86 -9.45
C ASN A 406 -2.04 1.33 -9.43
N HIS A 407 -1.88 0.71 -8.26
CA HIS A 407 -1.97 -0.74 -8.06
C HIS A 407 -3.40 -1.27 -8.26
N ASP A 408 -4.41 -0.46 -7.94
CA ASP A 408 -5.82 -0.84 -8.06
C ASP A 408 -6.23 -1.15 -9.51
N TYR A 409 -5.50 -0.58 -10.48
CA TYR A 409 -5.71 -0.84 -11.91
C TYR A 409 -4.96 -2.08 -12.42
N VAL A 410 -4.20 -2.79 -11.58
CA VAL A 410 -3.36 -3.92 -12.01
C VAL A 410 -4.01 -5.25 -11.64
N LYS A 411 -4.09 -6.15 -12.64
CA LYS A 411 -4.75 -7.46 -12.47
C LYS A 411 -3.92 -8.48 -11.70
N HIS A 412 -2.63 -8.61 -12.04
CA HIS A 412 -1.88 -9.85 -11.83
C HIS A 412 -0.62 -9.76 -10.96
N ALA A 413 -0.29 -8.62 -10.36
CA ALA A 413 0.88 -8.61 -9.50
C ALA A 413 0.55 -9.18 -8.12
N MET A 414 1.58 -9.48 -7.35
CA MET A 414 1.51 -10.21 -6.09
C MET A 414 2.58 -9.62 -5.18
N ALA A 415 2.23 -9.10 -4.01
CA ALA A 415 3.19 -8.96 -2.94
C ALA A 415 3.29 -10.28 -2.14
N PRO A 416 4.51 -10.71 -1.80
CA PRO A 416 5.80 -10.16 -2.27
C PRO A 416 6.13 -10.53 -3.72
N TRP A 417 6.88 -9.72 -4.47
CA TRP A 417 7.20 -10.01 -5.87
C TRP A 417 8.33 -11.05 -5.96
N PRO A 418 8.09 -12.26 -6.50
CA PRO A 418 9.15 -13.24 -6.74
C PRO A 418 9.81 -12.92 -8.09
N VAL A 419 10.63 -11.86 -8.15
CA VAL A 419 11.28 -11.45 -9.41
C VAL A 419 12.43 -12.40 -9.73
N PHE A 420 12.19 -13.57 -10.32
CA PHE A 420 13.24 -14.47 -10.84
C PHE A 420 14.27 -14.96 -9.82
N GLY A 421 13.92 -15.03 -8.54
CA GLY A 421 14.92 -15.22 -7.47
C GLY A 421 15.92 -14.07 -7.34
N LEU A 422 15.78 -13.00 -8.14
CA LEU A 422 16.51 -11.75 -7.99
C LEU A 422 16.02 -11.02 -6.76
N THR A 423 16.94 -10.25 -6.20
CA THR A 423 16.83 -9.54 -4.95
C THR A 423 15.93 -8.31 -5.06
N TRP A 424 14.61 -8.52 -5.16
CA TRP A 424 13.66 -7.40 -5.04
C TRP A 424 13.58 -6.95 -3.57
N ASN A 425 13.88 -5.68 -3.30
CA ASN A 425 13.88 -5.15 -1.93
C ASN A 425 12.47 -4.91 -1.36
N GLY A 426 11.41 -4.97 -2.18
CA GLY A 426 10.03 -4.85 -1.68
C GLY A 426 9.58 -6.06 -0.84
N VAL A 427 10.34 -7.16 -0.83
CA VAL A 427 10.13 -8.30 0.09
C VAL A 427 10.15 -7.90 1.58
N TYR A 428 10.92 -6.86 1.90
CA TYR A 428 11.07 -6.35 3.26
C TYR A 428 9.87 -5.52 3.72
N ASP A 429 8.98 -5.12 2.79
CA ASP A 429 7.77 -4.34 3.07
C ASP A 429 6.76 -5.12 3.93
N MET A 430 6.95 -6.44 4.08
CA MET A 430 6.13 -7.36 4.87
C MET A 430 6.76 -7.78 6.21
N ASN A 431 7.87 -7.16 6.62
CA ASN A 431 8.70 -7.58 7.76
C ASN A 431 9.34 -8.97 7.65
N LEU A 432 9.49 -9.48 6.43
CA LEU A 432 10.09 -10.78 6.16
C LEU A 432 11.47 -10.60 5.54
N THR A 433 12.40 -11.48 5.92
CA THR A 433 13.68 -11.64 5.23
C THR A 433 13.46 -12.36 3.88
N ARG A 434 14.37 -12.28 2.92
CA ARG A 434 14.22 -12.96 1.61
C ARG A 434 14.01 -14.46 1.77
N TYR A 435 14.70 -15.07 2.72
CA TYR A 435 14.57 -16.50 3.02
C TYR A 435 13.16 -16.83 3.55
N GLU A 436 12.63 -16.02 4.47
CA GLU A 436 11.26 -16.17 4.99
C GLU A 436 10.21 -15.90 3.90
N ASN A 437 10.50 -14.95 3.01
CA ASN A 437 9.67 -14.62 1.86
C ASN A 437 9.58 -15.78 0.86
N ALA A 438 10.71 -16.43 0.56
CA ALA A 438 10.74 -17.61 -0.29
C ALA A 438 9.85 -18.76 0.26
N LEU A 439 9.74 -18.88 1.59
CA LEU A 439 8.81 -19.81 2.23
C LEU A 439 7.34 -19.43 2.09
N CYS A 440 7.01 -18.20 1.69
CA CYS A 440 5.64 -17.87 1.33
C CYS A 440 5.25 -18.47 -0.02
N PHE A 441 6.21 -18.77 -0.91
CA PHE A 441 5.96 -19.22 -2.29
C PHE A 441 6.37 -20.66 -2.58
N GLY A 442 7.18 -21.25 -1.72
CA GLY A 442 7.74 -22.59 -1.93
C GLY A 442 8.53 -22.70 -3.23
N LYS A 443 8.42 -23.84 -3.91
CA LYS A 443 9.11 -24.13 -5.19
C LYS A 443 8.81 -23.11 -6.29
N GLY A 444 7.69 -22.41 -6.19
CA GLY A 444 7.25 -21.40 -7.16
C GLY A 444 8.06 -20.11 -7.19
N TYR A 445 8.87 -19.85 -6.16
CA TYR A 445 9.61 -18.60 -5.99
C TYR A 445 10.57 -18.26 -7.15
N ASN A 446 11.15 -19.26 -7.81
CA ASN A 446 12.13 -19.07 -8.91
C ASN A 446 11.53 -19.28 -10.31
N GLY A 447 10.26 -19.66 -10.42
CA GLY A 447 9.73 -20.31 -11.62
C GLY A 447 9.03 -19.43 -12.64
N ASN A 448 8.59 -18.21 -12.29
CA ASN A 448 7.54 -17.57 -13.08
C ASN A 448 7.95 -16.25 -13.77
N LYS A 449 8.13 -16.33 -15.10
CA LYS A 449 8.37 -15.17 -15.99
C LYS A 449 7.14 -14.28 -16.17
N GLU A 450 5.93 -14.83 -16.07
CA GLU A 450 4.68 -14.14 -16.38
C GLU A 450 4.39 -12.99 -15.39
N PHE A 451 4.96 -13.05 -14.18
CA PHE A 451 4.79 -12.04 -13.13
C PHE A 451 5.14 -10.62 -13.58
N VAL A 452 6.32 -10.46 -14.19
CA VAL A 452 6.82 -9.13 -14.61
C VAL A 452 6.09 -8.61 -15.85
N PHE A 453 5.55 -9.51 -16.68
CA PHE A 453 4.88 -9.16 -17.93
C PHE A 453 3.40 -8.75 -17.74
N ASN A 454 2.77 -9.15 -16.63
CA ASN A 454 1.34 -8.93 -16.41
C ASN A 454 0.98 -7.71 -15.53
N SER A 455 1.92 -6.78 -15.29
CA SER A 455 1.66 -5.51 -14.58
C SER A 455 0.93 -4.46 -15.45
N LYS A 456 0.13 -4.89 -16.43
CA LYS A 456 -0.64 -3.99 -17.30
C LYS A 456 -1.81 -3.41 -16.49
N THR A 457 -1.94 -2.09 -16.53
CA THR A 457 -3.12 -1.41 -15.96
C THR A 457 -4.34 -1.64 -16.85
N SER A 458 -5.50 -1.87 -16.26
CA SER A 458 -6.79 -1.99 -16.96
C SER A 458 -7.90 -1.35 -16.13
N SER A 459 -8.76 -0.56 -16.77
CA SER A 459 -10.01 -0.07 -16.13
C SER A 459 -10.99 -1.18 -15.73
N LYS A 460 -10.89 -2.38 -16.34
CA LYS A 460 -11.69 -3.54 -15.90
C LYS A 460 -11.43 -3.92 -14.45
N CYS A 461 -10.20 -3.73 -13.99
CA CYS A 461 -9.74 -3.99 -12.63
C CYS A 461 -10.41 -3.09 -11.58
N VAL A 462 -11.11 -2.03 -11.97
CA VAL A 462 -11.80 -1.15 -11.00
C VAL A 462 -13.32 -1.16 -11.20
N GLU A 463 -13.86 -1.84 -12.21
CA GLU A 463 -15.30 -1.87 -12.50
C GLU A 463 -16.10 -2.22 -11.23
N TRP A 464 -15.69 -3.26 -10.51
CA TRP A 464 -16.34 -3.66 -9.25
C TRP A 464 -16.39 -2.53 -8.22
N TYR A 465 -15.23 -1.90 -7.95
CA TYR A 465 -15.13 -0.75 -7.05
C TYR A 465 -16.07 0.39 -7.47
N THR A 466 -16.13 0.68 -8.77
CA THR A 466 -16.94 1.80 -9.28
C THR A 466 -18.44 1.60 -9.06
N PHE A 467 -18.90 0.34 -9.04
CA PHE A 467 -20.31 0.05 -8.86
C PHE A 467 -20.70 0.00 -7.40
N PHE A 468 -19.89 -0.64 -6.55
CA PHE A 468 -20.29 -0.95 -5.17
C PHE A 468 -19.71 -0.03 -4.11
N ILE A 469 -18.62 0.67 -4.43
CA ILE A 469 -17.93 1.53 -3.48
C ILE A 469 -18.06 2.99 -3.89
N ASN A 470 -17.47 3.40 -5.01
CA ASN A 470 -17.45 4.80 -5.40
C ASN A 470 -17.49 4.97 -6.93
N PRO A 471 -18.58 5.51 -7.51
CA PRO A 471 -18.72 5.69 -8.96
C PRO A 471 -17.98 6.93 -9.50
N PHE A 472 -17.30 7.70 -8.65
CA PHE A 472 -16.64 8.95 -9.01
C PHE A 472 -15.12 8.86 -8.79
N PRO A 473 -14.28 8.88 -9.85
CA PRO A 473 -12.83 9.00 -9.68
C PRO A 473 -12.45 10.36 -9.07
N ASP A 474 -12.96 11.45 -9.64
CA ASP A 474 -12.65 12.81 -9.21
C ASP A 474 -13.90 13.47 -8.67
N TYR A 475 -13.86 13.98 -7.44
CA TYR A 475 -15.04 14.60 -6.83
C TYR A 475 -14.69 15.64 -5.77
N VAL A 476 -15.48 16.70 -5.72
CA VAL A 476 -15.44 17.74 -4.69
C VAL A 476 -16.52 17.49 -3.65
N ILE A 477 -16.16 17.62 -2.38
CA ILE A 477 -17.07 17.58 -1.24
C ILE A 477 -16.98 18.90 -0.50
N ASP A 478 -18.10 19.58 -0.37
CA ASP A 478 -18.24 20.81 0.42
C ASP A 478 -18.91 20.49 1.77
N TYR A 479 -18.37 21.07 2.85
CA TYR A 479 -18.94 21.03 4.19
C TYR A 479 -18.77 22.39 4.87
N GLY A 480 -19.82 23.22 4.80
CA GLY A 480 -19.74 24.60 5.31
C GLY A 480 -18.66 25.40 4.60
N ASP A 481 -17.66 25.86 5.36
CA ASP A 481 -16.52 26.63 4.86
C ASP A 481 -15.28 25.75 4.54
N GLN A 482 -15.40 24.42 4.68
CA GLN A 482 -14.39 23.44 4.33
C GLN A 482 -14.75 22.78 3.00
N SER A 483 -13.79 22.69 2.07
CA SER A 483 -13.97 22.04 0.78
C SER A 483 -12.81 21.10 0.48
N MET A 484 -13.11 19.89 0.05
CA MET A 484 -12.15 18.82 -0.21
C MET A 484 -12.27 18.35 -1.65
N PHE A 485 -11.15 18.27 -2.36
CA PHE A 485 -11.10 17.71 -3.71
C PHE A 485 -10.28 16.41 -3.70
N MET A 486 -10.93 15.32 -4.11
CA MET A 486 -10.33 14.00 -4.22
C MET A 486 -10.00 13.74 -5.69
N VAL A 487 -8.74 13.37 -5.98
CA VAL A 487 -8.25 13.22 -7.37
C VAL A 487 -7.57 11.88 -7.58
N ASP A 488 -8.24 11.05 -8.37
CA ASP A 488 -7.83 9.70 -8.70
C ASP A 488 -6.55 9.65 -9.54
N TRP A 489 -5.82 8.54 -9.44
CA TRP A 489 -4.63 8.31 -10.25
C TRP A 489 -4.95 8.08 -11.74
N GLY A 490 -5.99 7.30 -12.02
CA GLY A 490 -6.44 6.88 -13.35
C GLY A 490 -5.61 5.77 -14.02
N GLU A 491 -6.10 5.23 -15.14
CA GLU A 491 -5.40 4.17 -15.90
C GLU A 491 -4.15 4.72 -16.61
N GLY A 492 -3.12 3.89 -16.85
CA GLY A 492 -1.95 4.26 -17.66
C GLY A 492 -0.76 4.81 -16.87
N ALA A 493 -0.49 4.24 -15.69
CA ALA A 493 0.75 4.52 -14.97
C ALA A 493 1.96 4.19 -15.87
N ASN A 494 2.82 5.19 -16.10
CA ASN A 494 4.11 4.95 -16.75
C ASN A 494 5.02 4.29 -15.72
N ILE A 495 5.04 2.95 -15.69
CA ILE A 495 6.23 2.23 -15.23
C ILE A 495 7.28 2.58 -16.28
N SER A 496 8.17 3.54 -16.00
CA SER A 496 9.31 3.79 -16.88
C SER A 496 9.91 2.43 -17.23
N ARG A 497 9.83 2.05 -18.51
CA ARG A 497 10.38 0.79 -18.98
C ARG A 497 11.82 0.73 -18.49
N ILE A 498 12.08 -0.23 -17.62
CA ILE A 498 13.39 -0.50 -17.04
C ILE A 498 14.37 -0.64 -18.20
N GLY A 499 15.19 0.40 -18.42
CA GLY A 499 16.54 0.43 -18.98
C GLY A 499 16.93 -0.34 -20.26
N GLY A 500 16.08 -1.19 -20.85
CA GLY A 500 16.52 -2.17 -21.85
C GLY A 500 16.34 -1.74 -23.30
N ILE A 501 15.32 -0.94 -23.61
CA ILE A 501 15.01 -0.55 -25.00
C ILE A 501 15.63 0.82 -25.35
N ASP A 502 15.73 1.72 -24.38
CA ASP A 502 16.25 3.07 -24.61
C ASP A 502 17.77 3.10 -24.84
N ASP A 503 18.54 2.14 -24.33
CA ASP A 503 19.97 2.06 -24.64
C ASP A 503 20.24 1.64 -26.10
N VAL A 504 19.30 0.92 -26.74
CA VAL A 504 19.35 0.64 -28.17
C VAL A 504 19.00 1.88 -29.01
N THR A 505 18.11 2.74 -28.53
CA THR A 505 17.70 3.99 -29.23
C THR A 505 18.63 5.17 -28.97
N LYS A 506 19.30 5.24 -27.80
CA LYS A 506 20.36 6.23 -27.49
C LYS A 506 21.54 6.14 -28.47
N ASN A 507 21.82 4.95 -29.00
CA ASN A 507 22.85 4.76 -30.02
C ASN A 507 22.43 5.19 -31.44
N LEU A 508 21.15 5.51 -31.68
CA LEU A 508 20.62 5.84 -33.01
C LEU A 508 20.32 7.32 -33.23
N VAL A 509 20.05 8.11 -32.18
CA VAL A 509 19.65 9.51 -32.34
C VAL A 509 20.40 10.40 -31.33
N GLY A 510 21.51 10.98 -31.77
CA GLY A 510 22.43 11.80 -30.96
C GLY A 510 21.89 13.15 -30.45
N LYS A 511 20.69 13.19 -29.86
CA LYS A 511 20.16 14.37 -29.16
C LYS A 511 20.01 14.08 -27.67
N LYS A 512 20.80 14.80 -26.87
CA LYS A 512 20.63 14.92 -25.41
C LYS A 512 19.35 15.70 -25.11
N VAL A 513 18.22 15.01 -25.06
CA VAL A 513 17.09 15.50 -24.24
C VAL A 513 17.34 14.94 -22.84
N PRO A 514 17.43 15.77 -21.79
CA PRO A 514 17.51 15.26 -20.43
C PRO A 514 16.18 14.59 -20.12
N LEU A 515 16.13 13.26 -20.24
CA LEU A 515 15.10 12.46 -19.61
C LEU A 515 15.19 12.79 -18.12
N ARG A 516 14.13 13.41 -17.56
CA ARG A 516 13.96 13.54 -16.12
C ARG A 516 14.25 12.16 -15.53
N HIS A 517 15.28 12.08 -14.68
CA HIS A 517 15.81 10.84 -14.15
C HIS A 517 14.66 9.88 -13.74
N PRO A 518 14.67 8.60 -14.19
CA PRO A 518 13.68 7.61 -13.77
C PRO A 518 13.95 7.26 -12.31
N GLY A 519 13.46 8.10 -11.41
CA GLY A 519 13.58 7.91 -9.97
C GLY A 519 12.63 6.84 -9.48
N SER A 520 12.84 5.57 -9.86
CA SER A 520 12.37 4.33 -9.19
C SER A 520 10.90 4.16 -8.74
N LEU A 521 9.99 5.12 -8.96
CA LEU A 521 8.56 5.02 -8.62
C LEU A 521 7.71 5.58 -9.75
N HIS A 522 6.44 5.14 -9.79
CA HIS A 522 5.48 5.46 -10.82
C HIS A 522 5.25 6.98 -10.87
N HIS A 523 5.29 7.57 -12.08
CA HIS A 523 4.87 8.95 -12.29
C HIS A 523 3.40 8.96 -12.72
N ALA A 524 2.60 9.83 -12.09
CA ALA A 524 1.20 10.05 -12.48
C ALA A 524 1.13 10.96 -13.72
N ALA A 525 1.39 10.38 -14.89
CA ALA A 525 1.39 11.08 -16.17
C ALA A 525 0.00 11.59 -16.59
N ASN A 526 -1.07 11.09 -15.99
CA ASN A 526 -2.43 11.45 -16.41
C ASN A 526 -3.09 12.49 -15.49
N LEU A 527 -2.49 12.78 -14.34
CA LEU A 527 -3.04 13.74 -13.39
C LEU A 527 -2.88 15.18 -13.89
N PHE A 528 -3.95 15.95 -13.80
CA PHE A 528 -4.01 17.37 -14.16
C PHE A 528 -3.66 17.71 -15.61
N ARG A 529 -3.96 16.80 -16.54
CA ARG A 529 -3.85 17.07 -17.98
C ARG A 529 -5.09 17.84 -18.47
N GLU A 530 -4.90 18.92 -19.24
CA GLU A 530 -6.00 19.79 -19.70
C GLU A 530 -6.93 19.14 -20.75
N LYS A 531 -6.37 18.26 -21.59
CA LYS A 531 -7.09 17.54 -22.66
C LYS A 531 -6.44 16.17 -22.87
N ASN A 532 -7.19 15.23 -23.46
CA ASN A 532 -6.64 14.04 -24.13
C ASN A 532 -5.79 14.49 -25.34
N GLU A 533 -4.68 15.19 -25.11
CA GLU A 533 -3.68 15.46 -26.13
C GLU A 533 -3.03 14.13 -26.47
N TYR A 534 -3.67 13.37 -27.37
CA TYR A 534 -3.05 12.20 -27.96
C TYR A 534 -1.67 12.62 -28.44
N GLU A 535 -0.62 11.97 -27.91
CA GLU A 535 0.71 12.20 -28.45
C GLU A 535 0.65 11.95 -29.96
N LYS A 536 1.32 12.81 -30.72
CA LYS A 536 1.53 12.50 -32.14
C LYS A 536 2.28 11.17 -32.17
N PRO A 537 1.85 10.21 -33.00
CA PRO A 537 2.44 8.88 -33.03
C PRO A 537 3.92 9.04 -33.30
N LEU A 538 4.75 8.34 -32.53
CA LEU A 538 6.19 8.30 -32.74
C LEU A 538 6.42 7.76 -34.16
N GLN A 539 6.82 8.64 -35.07
CA GLN A 539 7.25 8.23 -36.40
C GLN A 539 8.68 7.71 -36.29
N TYR A 540 8.84 6.39 -36.33
CA TYR A 540 10.16 5.78 -36.45
C TYR A 540 10.66 5.99 -37.87
N LYS A 541 11.90 6.49 -38.00
CA LYS A 541 12.58 6.55 -39.29
C LYS A 541 13.71 5.53 -39.31
N ASP A 542 13.86 4.79 -40.40
CA ASP A 542 15.05 3.95 -40.61
C ASP A 542 16.31 4.80 -40.79
N LYS A 543 17.46 4.14 -40.95
CA LYS A 543 18.77 4.80 -41.16
C LYS A 543 18.81 5.64 -42.44
N GLN A 544 17.86 5.44 -43.36
CA GLN A 544 17.72 6.17 -44.62
C GLN A 544 16.68 7.31 -44.52
N GLY A 545 16.03 7.47 -43.36
CA GLY A 545 15.03 8.50 -43.12
C GLY A 545 13.59 8.12 -43.52
N ASN A 546 13.34 6.89 -43.96
CA ASN A 546 12.00 6.42 -44.32
C ASN A 546 11.21 6.07 -43.06
N VAL A 547 9.94 6.44 -43.02
CA VAL A 547 9.06 6.07 -41.90
C VAL A 547 8.86 4.55 -41.93
N ILE A 548 9.22 3.86 -40.84
CA ILE A 548 9.03 2.42 -40.68
C ILE A 548 7.83 2.13 -39.78
N THR A 549 7.05 1.15 -40.22
CA THR A 549 5.95 0.57 -39.47
C THR A 549 6.45 -0.74 -38.86
N VAL A 550 6.64 -0.78 -37.54
CA VAL A 550 6.93 -2.03 -36.83
C VAL A 550 5.59 -2.73 -36.55
N LYS A 551 5.52 -4.07 -36.51
CA LYS A 551 4.31 -4.84 -36.13
C LYS A 551 4.64 -5.75 -34.95
N ILE A 552 3.69 -5.97 -34.05
CA ILE A 552 3.74 -6.94 -32.92
C ILE A 552 2.44 -7.74 -32.86
N GLU A 553 2.43 -8.87 -32.18
CA GLU A 553 1.22 -9.65 -31.89
C GLU A 553 0.55 -9.15 -30.60
N ASP A 554 -0.78 -9.01 -30.57
CA ASP A 554 -1.56 -8.66 -29.36
C ASP A 554 -1.91 -9.90 -28.50
N GLU A 555 -2.63 -9.68 -27.37
CA GLU A 555 -3.01 -10.74 -26.42
C GLU A 555 -3.95 -11.80 -27.01
N ASP A 556 -4.61 -11.47 -28.12
CA ASP A 556 -5.52 -12.36 -28.85
C ASP A 556 -4.83 -13.00 -30.09
N GLY A 557 -3.51 -12.78 -30.26
CA GLY A 557 -2.73 -13.32 -31.39
C GLY A 557 -2.87 -12.54 -32.70
N ASN A 558 -3.32 -11.29 -32.68
CA ASN A 558 -3.47 -10.47 -33.87
C ASN A 558 -2.22 -9.62 -34.13
N GLU A 559 -1.75 -9.58 -35.38
CA GLU A 559 -0.72 -8.60 -35.80
C GLU A 559 -1.27 -7.16 -35.71
N VAL A 560 -0.61 -6.32 -34.92
CA VAL A 560 -0.89 -4.90 -34.73
C VAL A 560 0.34 -4.04 -35.01
N GLU A 561 0.17 -2.94 -35.74
CA GLU A 561 1.24 -2.00 -36.06
C GLU A 561 1.67 -1.17 -34.84
N LEU A 562 2.96 -1.21 -34.52
CA LEU A 562 3.69 -0.43 -33.51
C LEU A 562 3.87 1.06 -33.90
N THR A 563 3.17 1.55 -34.92
CA THR A 563 3.04 3.00 -35.18
C THR A 563 2.33 3.71 -34.04
N ASP A 564 1.88 2.96 -33.02
CA ASP A 564 1.09 3.50 -31.95
C ASP A 564 1.15 2.74 -30.61
N PRO A 565 2.19 2.91 -29.78
CA PRO A 565 2.07 2.49 -28.38
C PRO A 565 1.01 3.32 -27.61
N TYR A 566 0.49 4.43 -28.18
CA TYR A 566 -0.29 5.44 -27.43
C TYR A 566 -1.51 6.11 -28.13
N ARG A 567 -2.10 5.59 -29.21
CA ARG A 567 -3.40 6.12 -29.71
C ARG A 567 -4.53 5.11 -29.76
N LYS A 568 -5.68 5.75 -29.55
CA LYS A 568 -7.05 5.34 -29.83
C LYS A 568 -7.69 4.31 -28.93
N LYS A 569 -7.07 3.91 -27.82
CA LYS A 569 -7.93 3.85 -26.63
C LYS A 569 -8.23 5.31 -26.29
N LYS A 570 -9.47 5.76 -26.56
CA LYS A 570 -10.10 6.75 -25.68
C LYS A 570 -9.61 6.34 -24.29
N MET A 571 -8.89 7.20 -23.55
CA MET A 571 -8.86 6.97 -22.10
C MET A 571 -10.31 6.70 -21.72
N PRO A 572 -10.61 5.54 -21.12
CA PRO A 572 -11.99 5.05 -21.06
C PRO A 572 -12.89 6.06 -20.34
N PHE A 573 -12.29 7.02 -19.62
CA PHE A 573 -12.88 8.27 -19.16
C PHE A 573 -12.00 9.49 -19.51
N LEU A 574 -12.64 10.63 -19.80
CA LEU A 574 -11.92 11.91 -19.91
C LEU A 574 -11.42 12.31 -18.53
N VAL A 575 -10.10 12.40 -18.36
CA VAL A 575 -9.53 13.00 -17.16
C VAL A 575 -9.83 14.50 -17.22
N LYS A 576 -10.83 14.94 -16.45
CA LYS A 576 -11.24 16.36 -16.31
C LYS A 576 -10.70 16.99 -15.03
N ASN A 577 -9.87 16.28 -14.28
CA ASN A 577 -9.45 16.70 -12.95
C ASN A 577 -8.85 18.11 -12.90
N PHE A 578 -8.10 18.56 -13.92
CA PHE A 578 -7.59 19.93 -13.93
C PHE A 578 -8.67 20.96 -14.19
N THR A 579 -9.60 20.69 -15.09
CA THR A 579 -10.72 21.59 -15.33
C THR A 579 -11.59 21.71 -14.08
N ILE A 580 -11.84 20.59 -13.38
CA ILE A 580 -12.50 20.56 -12.07
C ILE A 580 -11.69 21.38 -11.06
N TYR A 581 -10.39 21.16 -10.98
CA TYR A 581 -9.48 21.89 -10.08
C TYR A 581 -9.57 23.41 -10.30
N LYS A 582 -9.48 23.90 -11.55
CA LYS A 582 -9.56 25.33 -11.86
C LYS A 582 -10.91 25.92 -11.51
N SER A 583 -11.99 25.15 -11.66
CA SER A 583 -13.32 25.58 -11.26
C SER A 583 -13.46 25.63 -9.73
N TRP A 584 -13.02 24.57 -9.05
CA TRP A 584 -13.08 24.40 -7.60
C TRP A 584 -12.23 25.42 -6.84
N ILE A 585 -10.97 25.63 -7.26
CA ILE A 585 -10.02 26.48 -6.52
C ILE A 585 -10.49 27.94 -6.42
N ASN A 586 -11.34 28.38 -7.33
CA ASN A 586 -11.90 29.73 -7.35
C ASN A 586 -13.19 29.87 -6.52
N ARG A 587 -13.76 28.78 -5.99
CA ARG A 587 -14.96 28.83 -5.13
C ARG A 587 -14.61 29.31 -3.73
N PRO A 588 -15.46 30.12 -3.09
CA PRO A 588 -15.21 30.58 -1.73
C PRO A 588 -15.24 29.41 -0.75
N ALA A 589 -14.13 29.20 -0.05
CA ALA A 589 -14.00 28.27 1.06
C ALA A 589 -12.87 28.79 1.96
N ALA A 590 -13.05 28.70 3.28
CA ALA A 590 -12.03 29.11 4.24
C ALA A 590 -10.91 28.08 4.36
N VAL A 591 -11.21 26.80 4.06
CA VAL A 591 -10.20 25.74 3.96
C VAL A 591 -10.46 24.92 2.71
N ARG A 592 -9.42 24.72 1.90
CA ARG A 592 -9.42 23.94 0.66
C ARG A 592 -8.36 22.87 0.78
N MET A 593 -8.76 21.62 0.61
CA MET A 593 -7.90 20.46 0.81
C MET A 593 -7.86 19.63 -0.46
N LEU A 594 -6.68 19.41 -1.03
CA LEU A 594 -6.47 18.50 -2.15
C LEU A 594 -5.95 17.17 -1.61
N PHE A 595 -6.66 16.09 -1.90
CA PHE A 595 -6.20 14.73 -1.62
C PHE A 595 -5.94 14.02 -2.94
N THR A 596 -4.77 13.42 -3.06
CA THR A 596 -4.37 12.64 -4.23
C THR A 596 -3.39 11.56 -3.82
N HIS A 597 -3.29 10.48 -4.60
CA HIS A 597 -2.29 9.44 -4.34
C HIS A 597 -0.89 9.96 -4.69
N ALA A 598 -0.76 10.59 -5.86
CA ALA A 598 0.46 11.27 -6.27
C ALA A 598 0.80 12.40 -5.30
N THR A 599 2.09 12.66 -5.13
CA THR A 599 2.51 13.73 -4.22
C THR A 599 2.61 15.06 -4.95
N VAL A 600 2.26 16.15 -4.26
CA VAL A 600 2.47 17.51 -4.76
C VAL A 600 3.94 17.89 -4.59
N ILE A 601 4.51 17.65 -3.41
CA ILE A 601 5.95 17.75 -3.14
C ILE A 601 6.36 16.48 -2.41
N CYS A 602 7.38 15.80 -2.89
CA CYS A 602 7.97 14.71 -2.15
C CYS A 602 9.46 14.57 -2.45
N PRO A 603 10.29 14.55 -1.40
CA PRO A 603 11.71 14.37 -1.58
C PRO A 603 12.07 12.95 -2.03
N LYS A 604 13.19 12.80 -2.73
CA LYS A 604 13.82 11.49 -3.01
C LYS A 604 14.33 10.82 -1.73
N ASP A 605 14.61 9.52 -1.81
CA ASP A 605 15.11 8.71 -0.68
C ASP A 605 16.43 9.27 -0.12
N ASN A 606 17.20 9.96 -0.96
CA ASN A 606 18.53 10.49 -0.68
C ASN A 606 18.59 12.02 -0.49
N VAL A 607 17.49 12.70 -0.21
CA VAL A 607 17.47 14.12 0.23
C VAL A 607 17.38 14.12 1.76
N THR A 608 17.75 15.11 2.57
CA THR A 608 17.49 15.15 4.03
C THR A 608 16.45 16.22 4.39
N VAL A 609 15.84 16.16 5.57
CA VAL A 609 14.96 17.24 6.09
C VAL A 609 15.68 18.60 6.14
N GLY A 610 16.96 18.62 6.52
CA GLY A 610 17.76 19.85 6.57
C GLY A 610 18.03 20.43 5.18
N GLU A 611 18.30 19.57 4.20
CA GLU A 611 18.50 19.98 2.81
C GLU A 611 17.20 20.55 2.22
N ILE A 612 16.02 19.98 2.55
CA ILE A 612 14.72 20.53 2.09
C ILE A 612 14.53 21.96 2.58
N ASN A 613 14.89 22.25 3.82
CA ASN A 613 14.62 23.54 4.45
C ASN A 613 15.42 24.71 3.85
N ASN A 614 16.61 24.45 3.29
CA ASN A 614 17.55 25.51 2.92
C ASN A 614 18.09 25.38 1.48
N ASP A 615 18.30 24.15 1.00
CA ASP A 615 19.02 23.91 -0.25
C ASP A 615 18.07 23.69 -1.44
N TYR A 616 16.89 23.11 -1.18
CA TYR A 616 15.97 22.72 -2.25
C TYR A 616 14.76 23.65 -2.39
N SER A 617 14.63 24.21 -3.59
CA SER A 617 13.36 24.72 -4.08
C SER A 617 12.43 23.55 -4.42
N TRP A 618 11.11 23.71 -4.26
CA TRP A 618 10.12 22.67 -4.63
C TRP A 618 10.08 22.37 -6.14
N LYS A 619 10.76 23.18 -6.95
CA LYS A 619 11.00 22.97 -8.38
C LYS A 619 12.13 21.98 -8.66
N GLU A 620 12.99 21.73 -7.67
CA GLU A 620 14.16 20.87 -7.86
C GLU A 620 13.73 19.41 -8.04
N PRO A 621 14.35 18.66 -8.98
CA PRO A 621 14.03 17.25 -9.23
C PRO A 621 14.12 16.36 -7.98
N GLU A 622 14.94 16.76 -7.01
CA GLU A 622 15.09 16.15 -5.70
C GLU A 622 13.79 16.11 -4.89
N LEU A 623 12.85 17.03 -5.15
CA LEU A 623 11.54 17.12 -4.47
C LEU A 623 10.36 16.66 -5.35
N CYS A 624 10.65 15.97 -6.46
CA CYS A 624 9.69 15.48 -7.44
C CYS A 624 9.50 13.95 -7.42
N TYR A 625 9.71 13.29 -6.28
CA TYR A 625 9.64 11.83 -6.17
C TYR A 625 8.19 11.33 -6.03
N GLY A 626 7.71 10.45 -6.91
CA GLY A 626 6.33 9.96 -6.83
C GLY A 626 5.28 11.07 -7.02
N THR A 627 5.62 12.09 -7.80
CA THR A 627 4.75 13.22 -8.12
C THR A 627 4.04 13.00 -9.47
N PHE A 628 3.12 13.90 -9.80
CA PHE A 628 2.49 13.94 -11.12
C PHE A 628 3.22 14.87 -12.09
N ASP A 629 3.09 14.58 -13.39
CA ASP A 629 3.94 15.20 -14.42
C ASP A 629 3.43 16.56 -14.90
N TYR A 630 2.11 16.72 -15.01
CA TYR A 630 1.49 17.89 -15.63
C TYR A 630 0.96 18.86 -14.57
N ARG A 631 1.21 20.17 -14.76
CA ARG A 631 0.64 21.27 -13.95
C ARG A 631 0.97 21.21 -12.44
N ARG A 632 1.89 20.35 -12.00
CA ARG A 632 2.37 20.28 -10.60
C ARG A 632 2.79 21.64 -10.06
N ASP A 633 3.58 22.37 -10.82
CA ASP A 633 4.07 23.68 -10.40
C ASP A 633 2.93 24.70 -10.22
N GLU A 634 1.82 24.55 -10.93
CA GLU A 634 0.64 25.41 -10.74
C GLU A 634 -0.09 25.08 -9.45
N VAL A 635 -0.29 23.79 -9.17
CA VAL A 635 -0.89 23.33 -7.92
C VAL A 635 -0.04 23.77 -6.72
N ILE A 636 1.29 23.61 -6.79
CA ILE A 636 2.19 24.06 -5.72
C ILE A 636 2.17 25.59 -5.59
N LYS A 637 2.14 26.34 -6.70
CA LYS A 637 1.99 27.80 -6.64
C LYS A 637 0.68 28.21 -5.99
N ASP A 638 -0.40 27.47 -6.20
CA ASP A 638 -1.66 27.76 -5.52
C ASP A 638 -1.54 27.46 -4.01
N VAL A 639 -0.75 26.47 -3.59
CA VAL A 639 -0.38 26.27 -2.18
C VAL A 639 0.45 27.43 -1.63
N GLU A 640 1.52 27.81 -2.33
CA GLU A 640 2.39 28.93 -1.98
C GLU A 640 1.63 30.26 -1.87
N ASN A 641 0.62 30.48 -2.73
CA ASN A 641 -0.18 31.70 -2.72
C ASN A 641 -1.39 31.65 -1.76
N GLY A 642 -1.54 30.56 -0.98
CA GLY A 642 -2.67 30.40 -0.03
C GLY A 642 -4.03 30.18 -0.71
N LYS A 643 -4.08 29.92 -2.02
CA LYS A 643 -5.31 29.58 -2.73
C LYS A 643 -5.75 28.15 -2.43
N LEU A 644 -4.79 27.23 -2.44
CA LEU A 644 -4.94 25.88 -1.93
C LEU A 644 -4.32 25.85 -0.54
N HIS A 645 -5.11 25.51 0.48
CA HIS A 645 -4.62 25.61 1.86
C HIS A 645 -3.78 24.38 2.21
N ILE A 646 -4.28 23.19 1.90
CA ILE A 646 -3.66 21.91 2.26
C ILE A 646 -3.60 20.99 1.04
N ALA A 647 -2.44 20.44 0.72
CA ALA A 647 -2.28 19.34 -0.23
C ALA A 647 -1.76 18.09 0.48
N VAL A 648 -2.43 16.96 0.31
CA VAL A 648 -2.12 15.68 0.96
C VAL A 648 -1.89 14.60 -0.10
N GLY A 649 -0.69 14.02 -0.10
CA GLY A 649 -0.26 12.91 -0.97
C GLY A 649 0.07 11.63 -0.20
N GLY A 650 0.25 10.51 -0.92
CA GLY A 650 0.53 9.20 -0.32
C GLY A 650 1.66 8.36 -0.91
N HIS A 651 1.82 8.37 -2.24
CA HIS A 651 2.64 7.41 -3.03
C HIS A 651 4.11 7.24 -2.59
N SER A 652 4.65 8.14 -1.77
CA SER A 652 6.05 8.01 -1.34
C SER A 652 6.26 7.12 -0.12
N HIS A 653 5.18 6.71 0.56
CA HIS A 653 5.22 5.97 1.80
C HIS A 653 6.06 6.70 2.86
N ARG A 654 5.90 8.02 2.98
CA ARG A 654 6.62 8.86 3.95
C ARG A 654 5.66 9.68 4.77
N ASN A 655 6.14 10.07 5.95
CA ASN A 655 5.36 10.89 6.85
C ASN A 655 5.99 12.26 7.09
N LEU A 656 5.55 13.25 6.33
CA LEU A 656 6.18 14.57 6.25
C LEU A 656 5.14 15.68 6.11
N VAL A 657 5.29 16.74 6.88
CA VAL A 657 4.49 17.98 6.80
C VAL A 657 5.44 19.12 6.51
N MET A 658 5.14 19.86 5.45
CA MET A 658 5.88 21.02 4.99
C MET A 658 4.97 22.24 4.89
N LYS A 659 5.56 23.41 5.08
CA LYS A 659 4.99 24.70 4.74
C LYS A 659 5.69 25.27 3.52
N VAL A 660 4.94 25.62 2.49
CA VAL A 660 5.47 26.10 1.21
C VAL A 660 5.53 27.63 1.21
N GLY A 661 6.65 28.21 0.80
CA GLY A 661 6.77 29.66 0.64
C GLY A 661 6.91 30.49 1.92
N GLU A 662 6.97 29.87 3.11
CA GLU A 662 7.01 30.59 4.40
C GLU A 662 8.25 31.48 4.56
N LYS A 663 9.45 30.94 4.32
CA LYS A 663 10.71 31.68 4.48
C LYS A 663 11.15 32.39 3.19
N LYS A 664 10.95 31.70 2.07
CA LYS A 664 11.44 32.10 0.76
C LYS A 664 10.50 31.54 -0.30
N LYS A 665 10.20 32.36 -1.30
CA LYS A 665 9.46 31.93 -2.47
C LYS A 665 10.16 30.73 -3.13
N ASP A 666 9.36 29.83 -3.67
CA ASP A 666 9.76 28.57 -4.28
C ASP A 666 10.37 27.52 -3.33
N HIS A 667 10.40 27.74 -2.01
CA HIS A 667 10.99 26.79 -1.04
C HIS A 667 9.92 26.11 -0.17
N ALA A 668 10.28 24.98 0.43
CA ALA A 668 9.46 24.29 1.42
C ALA A 668 10.21 24.24 2.76
N THR A 669 9.50 24.42 3.87
CA THR A 669 10.04 24.27 5.23
C THR A 669 9.31 23.11 5.92
N VAL A 670 10.06 22.10 6.33
CA VAL A 670 9.56 20.95 7.08
C VAL A 670 9.11 21.40 8.47
N LEU A 671 7.82 21.22 8.76
CA LEU A 671 7.23 21.48 10.08
C LEU A 671 7.30 20.25 10.99
N ALA A 672 7.07 19.07 10.44
CA ALA A 672 7.04 17.82 11.17
C ALA A 672 7.40 16.64 10.26
N ALA A 673 8.15 15.67 10.79
CA ALA A 673 8.67 14.57 10.00
C ALA A 673 8.88 13.33 10.89
N GLY A 674 8.54 12.14 10.38
CA GLY A 674 8.89 10.86 10.99
C GLY A 674 7.69 10.02 11.40
N GLU A 675 7.92 8.91 12.09
CA GLU A 675 6.86 7.95 12.45
C GLU A 675 5.74 8.59 13.29
N ARG A 676 6.11 9.51 14.20
CA ARG A 676 5.17 10.19 15.09
C ARG A 676 5.27 11.70 14.89
N ILE A 677 4.52 12.23 13.92
CA ILE A 677 4.43 13.68 13.78
C ILE A 677 3.41 14.24 14.77
N ARG A 678 3.70 15.43 15.28
CA ARG A 678 2.78 16.23 16.07
C ARG A 678 3.15 17.69 15.88
N THR A 679 2.29 18.43 15.22
CA THR A 679 2.42 19.89 15.14
C THR A 679 1.74 20.54 16.35
N GLU A 680 2.06 21.81 16.58
CA GLU A 680 1.16 22.70 17.30
C GLU A 680 -0.05 23.06 16.41
N PHE A 681 -1.02 23.78 16.96
CA PHE A 681 -2.08 24.39 16.16
C PHE A 681 -1.50 25.51 15.29
N ILE A 682 -1.58 25.34 13.98
CA ILE A 682 -1.06 26.23 12.94
C ILE A 682 -2.19 26.72 12.03
N GLU A 683 -1.96 27.78 11.28
CA GLU A 683 -2.88 28.15 10.19
C GLU A 683 -2.87 27.06 9.11
N PRO A 684 -4.04 26.74 8.51
CA PRO A 684 -4.15 25.67 7.53
C PRO A 684 -3.55 26.04 6.16
N GLU A 685 -3.08 27.27 5.97
CA GLU A 685 -2.56 27.77 4.69
C GLU A 685 -1.13 27.29 4.43
N HIS A 686 -0.79 27.14 3.14
CA HIS A 686 0.53 26.78 2.66
C HIS A 686 1.04 25.38 3.05
N ILE A 687 0.15 24.45 3.38
CA ILE A 687 0.54 23.12 3.85
C ILE A 687 0.64 22.13 2.69
N ALA A 688 1.81 21.52 2.55
CA ALA A 688 2.02 20.34 1.71
C ALA A 688 2.43 19.16 2.58
N MET A 689 1.76 18.04 2.44
CA MET A 689 1.91 16.90 3.34
C MET A 689 1.96 15.59 2.56
N VAL A 690 2.78 14.68 3.05
CA VAL A 690 2.81 13.29 2.61
C VAL A 690 2.53 12.39 3.80
N THR A 691 1.60 11.45 3.62
CA THR A 691 1.16 10.53 4.67
C THR A 691 1.86 9.18 4.53
N SER A 692 2.24 8.59 5.67
CA SER A 692 2.80 7.24 5.70
C SER A 692 1.82 6.23 5.12
N SER A 693 2.34 5.21 4.45
CA SER A 693 1.54 4.05 4.06
C SER A 693 0.90 3.36 5.29
N GLY A 694 -0.35 2.96 5.13
CA GLY A 694 -1.13 2.18 6.09
C GLY A 694 -0.94 0.66 5.95
N GLY A 695 -0.35 0.22 4.83
CA GLY A 695 -0.05 -1.17 4.50
C GLY A 695 1.45 -1.49 4.64
N PRO A 696 2.21 -1.62 3.54
CA PRO A 696 3.63 -1.95 3.53
C PRO A 696 4.47 -1.03 4.41
N PHE A 697 5.54 -1.56 4.99
CA PHE A 697 6.46 -0.78 5.83
C PHE A 697 6.90 0.49 5.10
N PRO A 698 6.51 1.68 5.59
CA PRO A 698 6.90 2.89 4.93
C PRO A 698 8.41 3.14 5.08
N LYS A 699 8.99 3.73 4.05
CA LYS A 699 10.40 4.13 4.04
C LYS A 699 10.60 5.34 4.94
N TYR A 700 11.81 5.51 5.46
CA TYR A 700 12.12 6.71 6.23
C TYR A 700 11.89 7.99 5.43
N LEU A 701 11.80 9.07 6.19
CA LEU A 701 12.02 10.42 5.73
C LEU A 701 13.19 10.50 4.74
N PRO A 702 13.17 11.50 3.85
CA PRO A 702 14.35 11.89 3.08
C PRO A 702 15.61 11.69 3.94
N GLY A 703 16.49 10.78 3.48
CA GLY A 703 17.90 10.67 3.80
C GLY A 703 18.24 11.18 5.18
N ALA A 704 18.45 10.28 6.13
CA ALA A 704 18.89 10.75 7.42
C ALA A 704 20.22 11.54 7.29
N PRO A 705 20.50 12.46 8.24
CA PRO A 705 21.63 13.38 8.14
C PRO A 705 22.91 12.65 7.76
N MET A 706 23.82 13.35 7.06
CA MET A 706 25.18 12.87 6.88
C MET A 706 25.76 12.56 8.27
N ILE A 707 26.30 11.37 8.48
CA ILE A 707 26.83 11.01 9.79
C ILE A 707 28.35 11.00 9.72
N CYS A 708 29.02 11.82 10.55
CA CYS A 708 30.40 11.52 10.93
C CYS A 708 30.41 10.20 11.66
N ALA A 709 31.31 9.31 11.27
CA ALA A 709 31.43 8.02 11.92
C ALA A 709 32.11 8.03 13.32
N CYS A 710 32.18 9.21 13.93
CA CYS A 710 32.69 9.49 15.27
C CYS A 710 32.02 8.66 16.37
N PHE A 711 32.74 7.65 16.86
CA PHE A 711 32.32 6.61 17.81
C PHE A 711 32.08 7.09 19.27
N LYS A 712 31.68 8.34 19.55
CA LYS A 712 31.25 8.66 20.93
C LYS A 712 29.87 8.05 21.16
N GLU A 713 29.82 7.03 22.01
CA GLU A 713 28.60 6.37 22.50
C GLU A 713 27.52 7.43 22.77
N ASN A 714 26.34 7.25 22.16
CA ASN A 714 25.16 8.12 22.22
C ASN A 714 25.10 9.39 21.35
N LYS A 715 26.14 9.76 20.56
CA LYS A 715 26.05 10.92 19.64
C LYS A 715 25.73 10.58 18.17
N TYR A 716 25.76 9.31 17.79
CA TYR A 716 25.52 8.86 16.41
C TYR A 716 24.08 9.09 15.90
N ASN A 717 23.12 9.25 16.81
CA ASN A 717 21.72 9.51 16.46
C ASN A 717 21.47 10.96 16.04
N THR A 718 22.41 11.88 16.29
CA THR A 718 22.19 13.32 16.09
C THR A 718 22.60 13.80 14.70
N GLY A 719 23.34 12.98 13.94
CA GLY A 719 23.87 13.36 12.63
C GLY A 719 24.84 14.55 12.68
N PHE A 720 25.51 14.80 11.57
CA PHE A 720 26.23 16.03 11.28
C PHE A 720 25.46 16.82 10.24
N TYR A 721 25.27 18.10 10.53
CA TYR A 721 24.72 19.06 9.58
C TYR A 721 25.86 20.02 9.25
N CYS A 722 26.29 20.03 7.99
CA CYS A 722 27.30 20.98 7.53
C CYS A 722 26.67 22.38 7.47
N GLU A 723 27.22 23.33 8.23
CA GLU A 723 26.79 24.75 8.29
C GLU A 723 27.16 25.53 7.02
N ARG A 724 26.76 25.05 5.83
CA ARG A 724 26.84 25.91 4.64
C ARG A 724 25.78 27.01 4.60
N ASP A 725 24.88 27.10 5.60
CA ASP A 725 23.85 28.13 5.63
C ASP A 725 23.61 28.70 7.05
N PHE A 726 24.02 29.95 7.25
CA PHE A 726 23.98 30.70 8.53
C PHE A 726 22.56 30.92 9.09
N SER A 727 21.50 30.50 8.39
CA SER A 727 20.08 30.69 8.77
C SER A 727 19.51 29.59 9.68
N LEU A 728 20.27 28.52 9.94
CA LEU A 728 19.81 27.31 10.66
C LEU A 728 19.83 27.41 12.20
N LYS A 729 20.43 28.47 12.76
CA LYS A 729 20.72 28.58 14.21
C LYS A 729 19.49 28.79 15.10
N GLU A 730 18.43 29.43 14.60
CA GLU A 730 17.24 29.76 15.41
C GLU A 730 16.14 28.67 15.42
N LEU A 731 16.10 27.77 14.43
CA LEU A 731 15.03 26.76 14.34
C LEU A 731 15.27 25.50 15.18
N HIS A 732 16.53 25.11 15.38
CA HIS A 732 16.86 23.87 16.08
C HIS A 732 16.51 23.89 17.56
N THR A 733 16.32 25.07 18.16
CA THR A 733 15.99 25.20 19.59
C THR A 733 14.52 24.89 19.91
N LYS A 734 13.64 24.67 18.92
CA LYS A 734 12.20 24.52 19.18
C LYS A 734 11.51 23.26 18.70
N GLN A 735 11.93 22.58 17.64
CA GLN A 735 11.13 21.46 17.10
C GLN A 735 11.98 20.48 16.29
N LEU A 736 11.57 19.20 16.33
CA LEU A 736 11.98 18.06 15.49
C LEU A 736 13.06 17.13 16.07
N TYR A 737 12.72 16.38 17.11
CA TYR A 737 12.79 14.91 17.14
C TYR A 737 11.89 14.45 18.29
N SER A 738 11.33 13.24 18.18
CA SER A 738 10.39 12.68 19.15
C SER A 738 10.97 12.59 20.58
N GLY A 739 10.73 13.63 21.40
CA GLY A 739 10.80 13.56 22.87
C GLY A 739 12.18 13.47 23.52
N GLN A 740 13.28 13.79 22.83
CA GLN A 740 14.57 13.99 23.48
C GLN A 740 14.86 15.48 23.68
N ASP A 741 15.27 15.84 24.89
CA ASP A 741 15.64 17.20 25.29
C ASP A 741 16.96 17.61 24.61
N ASP A 742 16.83 18.30 23.47
CA ASP A 742 17.94 18.72 22.62
C ASP A 742 18.58 20.05 23.05
N SER A 743 18.22 20.57 24.23
CA SER A 743 18.77 21.81 24.81
C SER A 743 20.29 21.80 25.10
N LYS A 744 20.99 20.70 24.78
CA LYS A 744 22.43 20.51 25.03
C LYS A 744 23.28 20.29 23.77
N LYS A 745 22.75 20.47 22.56
CA LYS A 745 23.54 20.31 21.32
C LYS A 745 24.15 21.64 20.89
N GLU A 746 25.47 21.75 20.98
CA GLU A 746 26.24 22.88 20.44
C GLU A 746 26.23 22.83 18.90
N ALA A 747 25.93 23.98 18.27
CA ALA A 747 26.10 24.18 16.83
C ALA A 747 27.60 24.17 16.48
N ILE A 748 27.96 23.62 15.32
CA ILE A 748 29.34 23.35 14.98
C ILE A 748 29.70 24.04 13.66
N ASN A 749 30.50 25.09 13.78
CA ASN A 749 30.96 25.97 12.69
C ASN A 749 32.02 25.37 11.74
N SER A 750 32.09 24.05 11.52
CA SER A 750 33.15 23.45 10.67
C SER A 750 32.60 22.57 9.54
N ASN A 751 33.23 22.65 8.34
CA ASN A 751 33.11 21.68 7.23
C ASN A 751 33.62 20.28 7.62
N GLU A 752 34.04 20.13 8.86
CA GLU A 752 34.59 18.95 9.46
C GLU A 752 33.77 18.61 10.70
N CYS A 753 33.74 17.33 11.05
CA CYS A 753 33.24 16.95 12.35
C CYS A 753 34.11 17.56 13.48
N PRO A 754 33.55 18.19 14.53
CA PRO A 754 34.31 18.78 15.63
C PRO A 754 34.88 17.71 16.59
N HIS A 755 34.57 16.44 16.34
CA HIS A 755 35.00 15.33 17.17
C HIS A 755 36.12 14.51 16.53
N CYS A 756 36.10 14.29 15.22
CA CYS A 756 37.19 13.57 14.53
C CYS A 756 37.78 14.31 13.33
N HIS A 757 37.32 15.53 13.05
CA HIS A 757 37.77 16.35 11.93
C HIS A 757 37.51 15.77 10.52
N MET A 758 36.68 14.71 10.41
CA MET A 758 36.24 14.18 9.12
C MET A 758 35.52 15.25 8.29
N GLN A 759 35.98 15.47 7.06
CA GLN A 759 35.35 16.42 6.14
C GLN A 759 33.92 15.98 5.81
N ALA A 760 33.02 16.93 5.60
CA ALA A 760 31.63 16.67 5.23
C ALA A 760 31.51 15.85 3.93
N GLY A 761 32.48 15.98 3.01
CA GLY A 761 32.56 15.18 1.79
C GLY A 761 32.89 13.70 2.03
N ASP A 762 33.53 13.39 3.16
CA ASP A 762 33.90 12.03 3.56
C ASP A 762 32.85 11.40 4.50
N MET A 763 31.83 12.17 4.93
CA MET A 763 30.73 11.65 5.73
C MET A 763 29.84 10.75 4.87
N VAL A 764 29.23 9.74 5.49
CA VAL A 764 28.35 8.80 4.78
C VAL A 764 26.89 9.14 5.11
N ARG A 765 26.04 9.10 4.08
CA ARG A 765 24.60 9.27 4.24
C ARG A 765 24.05 8.07 5.00
N LYS A 766 23.31 8.31 6.08
CA LYS A 766 22.65 7.26 6.84
C LYS A 766 21.66 6.51 5.93
N PRO A 767 21.73 5.17 5.82
CA PRO A 767 20.72 4.42 5.11
C PRO A 767 19.30 4.70 5.61
N ALA A 768 18.33 4.73 4.69
CA ALA A 768 16.92 4.79 5.05
C ALA A 768 16.57 3.54 5.88
N LYS A 769 15.87 3.74 6.98
CA LYS A 769 15.31 2.65 7.79
C LYS A 769 13.82 2.51 7.43
N ARG A 770 13.14 1.51 7.97
CA ARG A 770 11.69 1.32 7.85
C ARG A 770 11.01 1.80 9.13
N HIS A 771 9.86 2.45 9.04
CA HIS A 771 9.06 2.80 10.23
C HIS A 771 7.72 2.07 10.22
N ARG A 772 6.96 2.14 11.31
CA ARG A 772 5.67 1.43 11.37
C ARG A 772 4.65 1.98 10.37
N PRO A 773 3.76 1.14 9.80
CA PRO A 773 2.59 1.61 9.08
C PRO A 773 1.76 2.58 9.92
N GLY A 774 1.18 3.59 9.28
CA GLY A 774 0.47 4.66 9.98
C GLY A 774 -0.47 5.46 9.10
N GLY A 775 -1.09 6.45 9.72
CA GLY A 775 -1.87 7.49 9.07
C GLY A 775 -1.79 8.77 9.88
N ASN A 776 -2.49 9.80 9.43
CA ASN A 776 -2.43 11.12 10.03
C ASN A 776 -3.81 11.67 10.35
N LEU A 777 -3.89 12.43 11.44
CA LEU A 777 -5.08 13.10 11.92
C LEU A 777 -4.89 14.60 11.75
N LEU A 778 -5.78 15.22 10.99
CA LEU A 778 -5.87 16.66 10.76
C LEU A 778 -7.02 17.18 11.64
N ILE A 779 -6.67 17.74 12.79
CA ILE A 779 -7.61 18.23 13.81
C ILE A 779 -7.81 19.72 13.62
N PHE A 780 -9.05 20.15 13.45
CA PHE A 780 -9.40 21.57 13.48
C PHE A 780 -9.95 21.94 14.86
N ASP A 781 -9.46 23.05 15.42
CA ASP A 781 -10.07 23.64 16.61
C ASP A 781 -11.25 24.57 16.25
N ASP A 782 -11.90 25.12 17.27
CA ASP A 782 -13.05 26.01 17.09
C ASP A 782 -12.69 27.35 16.43
N THR A 783 -11.41 27.74 16.45
CA THR A 783 -10.89 28.92 15.75
C THR A 783 -10.55 28.64 14.29
N GLY A 784 -10.56 27.36 13.91
CA GLY A 784 -10.24 26.92 12.55
C GLY A 784 -8.76 26.60 12.33
N LYS A 785 -7.92 26.65 13.37
CA LYS A 785 -6.50 26.26 13.28
C LYS A 785 -6.37 24.75 13.17
N LEU A 786 -5.34 24.32 12.46
CA LEU A 786 -5.04 22.94 12.14
C LEU A 786 -3.95 22.38 13.05
N LYS A 787 -4.14 21.17 13.56
CA LYS A 787 -3.10 20.36 14.19
C LYS A 787 -2.99 19.03 13.47
N ILE A 788 -1.77 18.63 13.12
CA ILE A 788 -1.49 17.36 12.43
C ILE A 788 -0.82 16.40 13.41
N GLN A 789 -1.36 15.20 13.53
CA GLN A 789 -0.83 14.15 14.42
C GLN A 789 -0.82 12.79 13.74
N SER A 790 0.29 12.06 13.79
CA SER A 790 0.34 10.69 13.28
C SER A 790 -0.23 9.68 14.26
N VAL A 791 -0.79 8.63 13.68
CA VAL A 791 -1.26 7.42 14.33
C VAL A 791 -0.54 6.25 13.68
N VAL A 792 0.06 5.38 14.49
CA VAL A 792 0.74 4.18 14.00
C VAL A 792 0.10 2.93 14.57
N THR A 793 0.35 1.80 13.91
CA THR A 793 -0.02 0.49 14.43
C THR A 793 0.75 0.15 15.72
N ASP A 794 0.05 -0.46 16.68
CA ASP A 794 0.65 -0.88 17.97
C ASP A 794 1.14 -2.33 17.94
N ASP A 795 0.83 -3.07 16.87
CA ASP A 795 1.22 -4.47 16.76
C ASP A 795 2.74 -4.60 16.70
N LYS A 796 3.29 -5.51 17.50
CA LYS A 796 4.71 -5.85 17.51
C LYS A 796 5.17 -6.42 16.16
N LYS A 797 4.31 -7.16 15.44
CA LYS A 797 4.61 -7.69 14.10
C LYS A 797 4.79 -6.59 13.06
N ASN A 798 4.18 -5.43 13.32
CA ASN A 798 4.33 -4.25 12.52
C ASN A 798 5.50 -3.36 12.99
N LYS A 799 6.35 -3.81 13.92
CA LYS A 799 7.64 -3.15 14.20
C LYS A 799 8.69 -3.68 13.22
N PRO A 800 9.44 -2.80 12.55
CA PRO A 800 10.51 -3.21 11.67
C PRO A 800 11.52 -4.12 12.39
N ARG A 801 11.74 -5.33 11.88
CA ARG A 801 12.70 -6.30 12.43
C ARG A 801 14.13 -5.92 12.07
N LYS A 802 15.05 -6.15 13.00
CA LYS A 802 16.48 -5.89 12.80
C LYS A 802 17.07 -6.87 11.80
N ALA A 803 16.62 -8.13 11.83
CA ALA A 803 16.97 -9.16 10.85
C ALA A 803 16.74 -8.68 9.40
N VAL A 804 15.56 -8.12 9.14
CA VAL A 804 15.15 -7.58 7.83
C VAL A 804 16.04 -6.41 7.44
N MET A 805 16.33 -5.50 8.37
CA MET A 805 17.24 -4.37 8.11
C MET A 805 18.66 -4.82 7.80
N CYS A 806 19.19 -5.81 8.53
CA CYS A 806 20.52 -6.35 8.26
C CYS A 806 20.60 -6.90 6.84
N GLU A 807 19.60 -7.67 6.42
CA GLU A 807 19.57 -8.19 5.05
C GLU A 807 19.38 -7.11 3.98
N GLU A 808 18.50 -6.13 4.21
CA GLU A 808 18.29 -4.99 3.32
C GLU A 808 19.56 -4.17 3.12
N GLN A 809 20.34 -4.00 4.19
CA GLN A 809 21.62 -3.30 4.21
C GLN A 809 22.81 -4.19 3.84
N LYS A 810 22.56 -5.42 3.37
CA LYS A 810 23.58 -6.40 2.98
C LYS A 810 24.60 -6.72 4.08
N ILE A 811 24.19 -6.61 5.34
CA ILE A 811 25.02 -7.00 6.48
C ILE A 811 24.88 -8.52 6.63
N PHE A 812 26.00 -9.24 6.68
CA PHE A 812 26.08 -10.71 6.75
C PHE A 812 25.37 -11.50 5.64
N ILE A 813 25.20 -10.91 4.46
CA ILE A 813 24.70 -11.65 3.30
C ILE A 813 25.82 -12.22 2.42
N ASP A 814 27.04 -11.72 2.59
CA ASP A 814 28.21 -12.16 1.84
C ASP A 814 28.87 -13.37 2.50
N ASP A 815 29.61 -14.13 1.71
CA ASP A 815 30.34 -15.31 2.17
C ASP A 815 31.27 -14.96 3.33
N MET A 816 31.40 -15.88 4.27
CA MET A 816 32.41 -15.80 5.31
C MET A 816 33.52 -16.79 5.04
N LYS A 817 34.74 -16.47 5.49
CA LYS A 817 35.92 -17.34 5.35
C LYS A 817 36.48 -17.70 6.72
N LEU A 818 37.15 -18.84 6.81
CA LEU A 818 37.95 -19.14 7.99
C LEU A 818 39.16 -18.22 8.04
N GLU A 819 39.41 -17.64 9.20
CA GLU A 819 40.64 -16.91 9.51
C GLU A 819 41.69 -17.91 9.99
N ASP A 820 42.95 -17.69 9.60
CA ASP A 820 44.14 -18.50 9.95
C ASP A 820 44.16 -19.98 9.53
N ILE A 821 43.10 -20.51 8.91
CA ILE A 821 43.06 -21.89 8.39
C ILE A 821 42.97 -21.86 6.87
N ASN A 822 44.10 -22.15 6.24
CA ASN A 822 44.29 -22.17 4.79
C ASN A 822 44.47 -23.58 4.23
N SER A 823 44.66 -24.62 5.07
CA SER A 823 44.89 -26.00 4.62
C SER A 823 44.21 -27.08 5.46
N TYR A 824 44.08 -28.30 4.91
CA TYR A 824 43.49 -29.44 5.63
C TYR A 824 44.42 -29.86 6.76
N GLU A 825 45.72 -29.79 6.49
CA GLU A 825 46.81 -30.01 7.41
C GLU A 825 46.75 -28.99 8.56
N GLU A 826 46.68 -27.68 8.27
CA GLU A 826 46.52 -26.62 9.28
C GLU A 826 45.26 -26.85 10.11
N PHE A 827 44.14 -27.20 9.46
CA PHE A 827 42.91 -27.55 10.17
C PHE A 827 43.07 -28.79 11.03
N SER A 828 43.81 -29.81 10.58
CA SER A 828 44.00 -31.08 11.30
C SER A 828 44.91 -30.91 12.50
N ASP A 829 45.95 -30.10 12.35
CA ASP A 829 46.96 -29.78 13.35
C ASP A 829 46.45 -28.72 14.35
N TRP A 830 45.40 -27.97 14.01
CA TRP A 830 44.78 -26.98 14.90
C TRP A 830 44.35 -27.59 16.24
N ASP A 831 44.97 -27.20 17.35
CA ASP A 831 44.62 -27.76 18.66
C ASP A 831 43.21 -27.33 19.10
N GLU A 832 42.32 -28.30 19.33
CA GLU A 832 40.95 -28.04 19.80
C GLU A 832 40.92 -27.40 21.21
N THR A 833 42.03 -27.46 21.95
CA THR A 833 42.16 -26.97 23.33
C THR A 833 42.78 -25.57 23.45
N GLU A 834 43.45 -25.06 22.40
CA GLU A 834 44.15 -23.78 22.47
C GLU A 834 43.27 -22.58 22.09
N LYS A 835 42.57 -22.62 20.93
CA LYS A 835 41.77 -21.49 20.43
C LYS A 835 40.59 -21.93 19.55
N PRO A 836 39.45 -21.21 19.56
CA PRO A 836 38.36 -21.44 18.62
C PRO A 836 38.77 -21.02 17.19
N ILE A 837 38.10 -21.58 16.18
CA ILE A 837 38.25 -21.20 14.78
C ILE A 837 37.49 -19.90 14.56
N GLN A 838 38.14 -18.91 13.97
CA GLN A 838 37.53 -17.64 13.60
C GLN A 838 36.91 -17.73 12.19
N ILE A 839 35.67 -17.30 12.06
CA ILE A 839 34.92 -17.15 10.81
C ILE A 839 34.70 -15.66 10.60
N ILE A 840 35.25 -15.13 9.51
CA ILE A 840 35.27 -13.69 9.22
C ILE A 840 34.53 -13.34 7.95
N SER A 841 33.84 -12.20 7.92
CA SER A 841 33.26 -11.67 6.68
C SER A 841 34.35 -11.47 5.63
N THR A 842 34.06 -11.86 4.38
CA THR A 842 35.02 -11.74 3.26
C THR A 842 35.35 -10.28 2.97
N GLU A 843 34.31 -9.46 2.85
CA GLU A 843 34.39 -8.01 2.70
C GLU A 843 34.17 -7.30 4.05
N PRO A 844 34.84 -6.16 4.30
CA PRO A 844 34.40 -5.24 5.32
C PRO A 844 33.07 -4.60 4.93
N PHE A 845 32.31 -4.21 5.95
CA PHE A 845 31.13 -3.38 5.74
C PHE A 845 31.26 -2.09 6.55
N THR A 846 30.62 -1.04 6.06
CA THR A 846 30.58 0.26 6.75
C THR A 846 29.64 0.18 7.94
N TYR A 847 30.19 0.29 9.15
CA TYR A 847 29.37 0.31 10.36
C TYR A 847 28.77 1.69 10.63
N TYR A 848 27.43 1.76 10.74
CA TYR A 848 26.72 3.01 10.91
C TYR A 848 26.34 3.33 12.37
N GLY A 849 26.97 2.76 13.40
CA GLY A 849 26.83 3.19 14.81
C GLY A 849 25.49 2.92 15.51
N TYR A 850 24.37 2.90 14.78
CA TYR A 850 23.03 2.52 15.26
C TYR A 850 22.60 1.13 14.76
N MET A 851 23.44 0.49 13.94
CA MET A 851 23.19 -0.87 13.51
C MET A 851 23.33 -1.77 14.72
N GLU A 852 22.21 -2.34 15.13
CA GLU A 852 22.18 -3.31 16.20
C GLU A 852 22.63 -4.64 15.62
N PHE A 853 23.73 -5.17 16.14
CA PHE A 853 24.20 -6.48 15.76
C PHE A 853 23.50 -7.58 16.54
N PRO A 854 23.55 -8.82 16.04
CA PRO A 854 23.13 -9.98 16.80
C PRO A 854 23.86 -10.02 18.15
N SER A 855 23.10 -10.18 19.22
CA SER A 855 23.65 -10.43 20.56
C SER A 855 24.22 -11.84 20.69
N ARG A 856 23.74 -12.77 19.86
CA ARG A 856 24.10 -14.19 19.88
C ARG A 856 24.07 -14.79 18.47
N VAL A 857 24.96 -15.75 18.22
CA VAL A 857 24.97 -16.60 17.02
C VAL A 857 24.83 -18.05 17.47
N LYS A 858 24.01 -18.85 16.78
CA LYS A 858 23.83 -20.28 17.01
C LYS A 858 24.00 -21.03 15.69
N TYR A 859 24.77 -22.13 15.73
CA TYR A 859 24.88 -23.06 14.60
C TYR A 859 23.99 -24.28 14.88
N ILE A 860 23.17 -24.65 13.90
CA ILE A 860 22.15 -25.68 14.03
C ILE A 860 22.40 -26.71 12.93
N THR A 861 22.61 -27.97 13.30
CA THR A 861 22.83 -29.08 12.34
C THR A 861 21.76 -30.13 12.46
N PHE A 862 21.35 -30.71 11.34
CA PHE A 862 20.44 -31.84 11.26
C PHE A 862 21.08 -32.98 10.46
N LYS A 863 20.94 -34.22 10.95
CA LYS A 863 21.42 -35.43 10.27
C LYS A 863 20.30 -36.42 10.03
N THR A 864 20.22 -36.97 8.82
CA THR A 864 19.19 -37.92 8.41
C THR A 864 19.40 -39.30 9.06
N GLY A 865 18.31 -39.95 9.51
CA GLY A 865 18.33 -41.31 10.05
C GLY A 865 18.62 -41.49 11.56
N VAL A 866 18.79 -40.41 12.33
CA VAL A 866 19.11 -40.46 13.78
C VAL A 866 17.84 -40.47 14.68
N LEU A 867 16.65 -40.68 14.13
CA LEU A 867 15.39 -40.54 14.88
C LEU A 867 14.71 -41.89 15.08
N PRO A 868 14.96 -42.54 16.23
CA PRO A 868 13.91 -42.57 17.25
C PRO A 868 14.44 -42.34 18.69
N GLY A 869 13.94 -41.29 19.36
CA GLY A 869 14.04 -41.11 20.82
C GLY A 869 14.49 -39.71 21.28
N ASP A 870 14.37 -39.45 22.60
CA ASP A 870 14.72 -38.21 23.32
C ASP A 870 16.16 -37.68 23.07
N SER A 871 17.00 -38.45 22.38
CA SER A 871 18.40 -38.14 22.07
C SER A 871 18.58 -37.12 20.94
N ALA A 872 17.63 -36.97 20.02
CA ALA A 872 17.76 -36.02 18.91
C ALA A 872 17.60 -34.57 19.35
N VAL A 873 16.65 -34.30 20.26
CA VAL A 873 16.42 -32.97 20.84
C VAL A 873 17.59 -32.54 21.76
N GLN A 874 18.29 -33.50 22.41
CA GLN A 874 19.48 -33.19 23.22
C GLN A 874 20.66 -32.64 22.39
N LEU A 875 20.78 -33.05 21.12
CA LEU A 875 21.85 -32.63 20.21
C LEU A 875 21.70 -31.18 19.71
N VAL A 876 20.50 -30.58 19.79
CA VAL A 876 20.21 -29.29 19.16
C VAL A 876 20.30 -28.08 20.12
N SER A 877 20.17 -28.26 21.45
CA SER A 877 20.13 -27.10 22.37
C SER A 877 21.09 -27.13 23.57
N LYS A 878 21.43 -28.30 24.13
CA LYS A 878 22.10 -28.37 25.45
C LYS A 878 23.62 -28.41 25.42
N GLU A 879 24.26 -29.07 24.46
CA GLU A 879 25.73 -29.18 24.46
C GLU A 879 26.45 -27.90 23.99
N TYR A 880 25.80 -27.08 23.17
CA TYR A 880 26.51 -26.04 22.38
C TYR A 880 26.10 -24.59 22.68
N SER A 881 24.99 -24.35 23.37
CA SER A 881 24.45 -22.99 23.54
C SER A 881 25.10 -22.17 24.66
N ASN A 882 25.78 -22.81 25.62
CA ASN A 882 26.17 -22.17 26.88
C ASN A 882 27.67 -21.87 27.04
N LYS A 883 28.54 -22.29 26.13
CA LYS A 883 29.98 -22.03 26.26
C LYS A 883 30.61 -21.68 24.89
N PHE A 884 31.13 -20.46 24.80
CA PHE A 884 31.99 -19.91 23.75
C PHE A 884 31.36 -19.54 22.40
N PHE A 885 30.52 -18.49 22.39
CA PHE A 885 30.37 -17.65 21.18
C PHE A 885 30.57 -16.19 21.58
N LYS A 886 31.78 -15.66 21.37
CA LYS A 886 32.05 -14.24 21.54
C LYS A 886 31.91 -13.56 20.19
N PHE A 887 30.92 -12.70 20.05
CA PHE A 887 30.81 -11.80 18.90
C PHE A 887 31.82 -10.67 19.11
N VAL A 888 32.81 -10.56 18.22
CA VAL A 888 33.80 -9.48 18.28
C VAL A 888 33.75 -8.70 16.98
N GLN A 889 33.57 -7.39 17.11
CA GLN A 889 33.65 -6.47 15.99
C GLN A 889 35.07 -5.90 15.95
N GLU A 890 35.82 -6.26 14.91
CA GLU A 890 37.20 -5.81 14.78
C GLU A 890 37.34 -4.74 13.69
N SER A 891 38.08 -3.69 14.01
CA SER A 891 38.53 -2.72 13.02
C SER A 891 39.79 -3.27 12.39
N VAL A 892 39.72 -3.66 11.11
CA VAL A 892 40.84 -4.32 10.44
C VAL A 892 41.52 -3.38 9.42
N PHE A 893 40.90 -2.23 9.13
CA PHE A 893 41.37 -1.27 8.14
C PHE A 893 41.78 0.06 8.79
N ASP A 894 42.67 0.80 8.12
CA ASP A 894 43.02 2.19 8.47
C ASP A 894 41.77 3.08 8.53
N ASN A 895 40.74 2.71 7.77
CA ASN A 895 39.39 3.22 7.92
C ASN A 895 38.72 2.54 9.14
N ILE A 896 38.72 3.22 10.28
CA ILE A 896 38.14 2.74 11.56
C ILE A 896 36.64 2.37 11.51
N TYR A 897 35.97 2.65 10.39
CA TYR A 897 34.54 2.46 10.17
C TYR A 897 34.22 1.23 9.30
N GLU A 898 35.21 0.70 8.61
CA GLU A 898 35.13 -0.59 7.94
C GLU A 898 35.38 -1.69 8.96
N LYS A 899 34.36 -2.52 9.15
CA LYS A 899 34.34 -3.54 10.19
C LYS A 899 34.22 -4.89 9.54
N ARG A 900 34.99 -5.85 10.03
CA ARG A 900 34.75 -7.27 9.75
C ARG A 900 33.97 -7.86 10.91
N VAL A 901 33.06 -8.76 10.58
CA VAL A 901 32.41 -9.58 11.60
C VAL A 901 33.33 -10.76 11.88
N VAL A 902 33.70 -10.97 13.14
CA VAL A 902 34.42 -12.16 13.59
C VAL A 902 33.50 -13.01 14.45
N GLN A 903 33.38 -14.29 14.10
CA GLN A 903 32.64 -15.31 14.85
C GLN A 903 33.58 -16.43 15.25
N GLU A 904 33.52 -16.89 16.49
CA GLU A 904 34.36 -17.98 16.97
C GLU A 904 33.57 -19.29 17.04
N ILE A 905 34.10 -20.40 16.50
CA ILE A 905 33.49 -21.72 16.57
C ILE A 905 34.52 -22.78 16.98
N GLY A 906 34.18 -23.66 17.94
CA GLY A 906 35.06 -24.78 18.28
C GLY A 906 35.25 -25.76 17.13
N LYS A 907 36.47 -26.28 16.94
CA LYS A 907 36.83 -27.20 15.83
C LYS A 907 35.92 -28.43 15.73
N LYS A 908 35.55 -29.06 16.85
CA LYS A 908 34.58 -30.17 16.88
C LYS A 908 33.18 -29.77 16.36
N CYS A 909 32.71 -28.58 16.74
CA CYS A 909 31.43 -28.03 16.27
C CYS A 909 31.48 -27.74 14.78
N PHE A 910 32.58 -27.13 14.31
CA PHE A 910 32.80 -26.85 12.91
C PHE A 910 32.85 -28.13 12.06
N ARG A 911 33.51 -29.20 12.51
CA ARG A 911 33.49 -30.51 11.81
C ARG A 911 32.08 -31.05 11.65
N LYS A 912 31.27 -30.99 12.72
CA LYS A 912 29.86 -31.41 12.66
C LYS A 912 29.06 -30.57 11.66
N LEU A 913 29.26 -29.25 11.68
CA LEU A 913 28.64 -28.29 10.77
C LEU A 913 29.00 -28.56 9.31
N LYS A 914 30.31 -28.69 9.03
CA LYS A 914 30.88 -29.02 7.72
C LYS A 914 30.22 -30.27 7.16
N ASN A 915 30.25 -31.36 7.94
CA ASN A 915 29.71 -32.65 7.48
C ASN A 915 28.21 -32.55 7.17
N ALA A 916 27.44 -31.82 7.99
CA ALA A 916 26.01 -31.63 7.78
C ALA A 916 25.69 -30.71 6.57
N ALA A 917 26.51 -29.69 6.32
CA ALA A 917 26.31 -28.78 5.18
C ALA A 917 26.71 -29.41 3.83
N THR A 918 27.62 -30.40 3.83
CA THR A 918 28.14 -31.05 2.62
C THR A 918 27.34 -32.28 2.16
N HIS A 919 26.63 -32.97 3.06
CA HIS A 919 25.90 -34.18 2.72
C HIS A 919 24.52 -33.83 2.12
N GLU A 920 24.10 -34.49 1.04
CA GLU A 920 22.85 -34.14 0.33
C GLU A 920 21.59 -34.30 1.21
N SER A 921 21.63 -35.22 2.16
CA SER A 921 20.55 -35.49 3.11
C SER A 921 20.58 -34.67 4.41
N ASP A 922 21.65 -33.94 4.70
CA ASP A 922 21.84 -33.25 5.98
C ASP A 922 21.71 -31.72 5.80
N PHE A 923 21.47 -31.00 6.90
CA PHE A 923 21.30 -29.55 6.87
C PHE A 923 22.13 -28.85 7.93
N ALA A 924 22.50 -27.62 7.61
CA ALA A 924 23.16 -26.71 8.51
C ALA A 924 22.58 -25.30 8.37
N PHE A 925 22.26 -24.69 9.51
CA PHE A 925 21.77 -23.32 9.60
C PHE A 925 22.61 -22.51 10.57
N VAL A 926 22.70 -21.21 10.29
CA VAL A 926 23.18 -20.18 11.22
C VAL A 926 21.99 -19.34 11.63
N ARG A 927 21.79 -19.20 12.94
CA ARG A 927 20.79 -18.31 13.56
C ARG A 927 21.48 -17.16 14.26
N TYR A 928 21.20 -15.96 13.80
CA TYR A 928 21.55 -14.71 14.48
C TYR A 928 20.37 -14.25 15.35
N SER A 929 20.62 -13.91 16.62
CA SER A 929 19.58 -13.44 17.54
C SER A 929 19.90 -12.02 18.03
N PHE A 930 19.00 -11.08 17.75
CA PHE A 930 19.11 -9.69 18.18
C PHE A 930 18.45 -9.44 19.54
N ASN A 931 17.41 -10.21 19.85
CA ASN A 931 16.74 -10.29 21.15
C ASN A 931 15.95 -11.61 21.20
N GLU A 932 15.15 -11.82 22.25
CA GLU A 932 14.36 -13.04 22.45
C GLU A 932 13.34 -13.35 21.35
N LEU A 933 12.97 -12.39 20.50
CA LEU A 933 11.89 -12.52 19.52
C LEU A 933 12.30 -12.12 18.09
N ASP A 934 13.54 -11.69 17.88
CA ASP A 934 14.04 -11.24 16.57
C ASP A 934 15.26 -12.07 16.19
N PHE A 935 15.04 -12.98 15.25
CA PHE A 935 16.00 -13.94 14.74
C PHE A 935 16.20 -13.78 13.25
N TRP A 936 17.34 -14.28 12.79
CA TRP A 936 17.68 -14.31 11.39
C TRP A 936 18.40 -15.62 11.06
N ASP A 937 17.69 -16.48 10.33
CA ASP A 937 18.11 -17.85 10.04
C ASP A 937 18.56 -17.99 8.60
N ARG A 938 19.72 -18.61 8.38
CA ARG A 938 20.28 -18.85 7.05
C ARG A 938 20.81 -20.26 6.91
N GLU A 939 20.40 -20.93 5.85
CA GLU A 939 21.05 -22.15 5.42
C GLU A 939 22.45 -21.79 4.91
N ILE A 940 23.41 -22.62 5.27
CA ILE A 940 24.80 -22.46 4.85
C ILE A 940 25.23 -23.61 3.97
N ASN A 941 25.97 -23.28 2.93
CA ASN A 941 26.81 -24.25 2.22
C ASN A 941 28.23 -24.11 2.74
N ILE A 942 28.85 -25.26 3.01
CA ILE A 942 30.27 -25.31 3.30
C ILE A 942 30.92 -25.95 2.08
N GLY A 943 31.23 -25.10 1.10
CA GLY A 943 31.80 -25.52 -0.16
C GLY A 943 33.31 -25.34 -0.19
N LYS A 944 34.00 -26.29 -0.84
CA LYS A 944 35.20 -25.97 -1.62
C LYS A 944 34.66 -25.17 -2.81
N GLN A 945 35.11 -23.93 -3.04
CA GLN A 945 34.74 -23.20 -4.26
C GLN A 945 34.91 -24.19 -5.42
N ARG A 946 33.82 -24.57 -6.11
CA ARG A 946 33.85 -25.74 -7.00
C ARG A 946 35.01 -25.51 -7.96
N PHE A 947 35.91 -26.48 -8.05
CA PHE A 947 37.08 -26.46 -8.93
C PHE A 947 36.70 -26.12 -10.39
N GLU A 948 35.44 -26.38 -10.76
CA GLU A 948 34.78 -26.02 -12.02
C GLU A 948 34.50 -24.51 -12.15
N ASP A 949 34.07 -23.80 -11.10
CA ASP A 949 33.79 -22.35 -11.13
C ASP A 949 35.09 -21.53 -11.21
N VAL A 950 36.16 -21.99 -10.55
CA VAL A 950 37.49 -21.41 -10.71
C VAL A 950 38.05 -21.71 -12.10
N LYS A 951 37.82 -22.91 -12.64
CA LYS A 951 38.12 -23.24 -14.05
C LYS A 951 37.35 -22.34 -15.00
N GLU A 952 36.05 -22.12 -14.78
CA GLU A 952 35.17 -21.36 -15.68
C GLU A 952 35.41 -19.85 -15.57
N TYR A 953 35.62 -19.33 -14.36
CA TYR A 953 36.09 -17.95 -14.13
C TYR A 953 37.47 -17.72 -14.73
N ALA A 954 38.41 -18.67 -14.54
CA ALA A 954 39.71 -18.64 -15.20
C ALA A 954 39.56 -18.71 -16.73
N LYS A 955 38.62 -19.50 -17.26
CA LYS A 955 38.30 -19.62 -18.71
C LYS A 955 37.71 -18.35 -19.28
N ILE A 956 36.84 -17.66 -18.54
CA ILE A 956 36.22 -16.38 -18.95
C ILE A 956 37.25 -15.24 -18.91
N LYS A 957 38.07 -15.16 -17.85
CA LYS A 957 39.17 -14.18 -17.79
C LYS A 957 40.26 -14.48 -18.80
N THR A 958 40.60 -15.75 -19.02
CA THR A 958 41.54 -16.12 -20.08
C THR A 958 40.96 -15.83 -21.44
N ASN A 959 39.70 -16.14 -21.77
CA ASN A 959 39.09 -15.79 -23.06
C ASN A 959 39.07 -14.28 -23.34
N ASN A 960 38.82 -13.44 -22.32
CA ASN A 960 38.89 -11.98 -22.45
C ASN A 960 40.35 -11.46 -22.58
N ALA A 961 41.34 -12.19 -22.05
CA ALA A 961 42.76 -11.92 -22.25
C ALA A 961 43.34 -12.56 -23.54
N PHE A 962 42.69 -13.61 -24.05
CA PHE A 962 43.09 -14.43 -25.20
C PHE A 962 42.91 -13.66 -26.51
N GLU A 963 41.86 -12.84 -26.62
CA GLU A 963 41.68 -11.94 -27.76
C GLU A 963 42.70 -10.78 -27.77
N ALA A 964 43.31 -10.45 -26.63
CA ALA A 964 44.31 -9.38 -26.53
C ALA A 964 45.76 -9.83 -26.75
N SER A 965 46.06 -11.13 -26.82
CA SER A 965 47.46 -11.63 -26.78
C SER A 965 47.74 -12.89 -27.60
N LYS A 966 47.01 -13.05 -28.71
CA LYS A 966 46.90 -14.29 -29.51
C LYS A 966 48.19 -14.81 -30.19
N GLU A 967 49.28 -14.05 -30.29
CA GLU A 967 50.48 -14.50 -31.03
C GLU A 967 51.71 -14.79 -30.15
N TRP A 968 51.75 -14.38 -28.87
CA TRP A 968 52.99 -14.51 -28.06
C TRP A 968 52.95 -15.56 -26.95
N LEU A 969 51.77 -15.94 -26.42
CA LEU A 969 51.69 -16.78 -25.21
C LEU A 969 51.39 -18.27 -25.45
N ALA A 970 50.87 -18.64 -26.62
CA ALA A 970 50.46 -20.03 -26.89
C ALA A 970 51.62 -21.03 -26.85
N GLU A 971 52.85 -20.61 -27.19
CA GLU A 971 54.02 -21.50 -27.21
C GLU A 971 54.72 -21.63 -25.84
N LYS A 972 54.49 -20.68 -24.92
CA LYS A 972 55.09 -20.68 -23.57
C LYS A 972 54.19 -21.28 -22.49
N PHE A 973 52.87 -21.23 -22.63
CA PHE A 973 51.97 -21.59 -21.53
C PHE A 973 51.86 -23.10 -21.26
N GLU A 974 51.97 -23.96 -22.28
CA GLU A 974 51.95 -25.42 -22.05
C GLU A 974 53.24 -25.97 -21.42
N LYS A 975 54.37 -25.28 -21.57
CA LYS A 975 55.67 -25.72 -21.01
C LYS A 975 55.99 -25.16 -19.63
N THR A 976 55.21 -24.19 -19.13
CA THR A 976 55.46 -23.54 -17.82
C THR A 976 54.42 -23.92 -16.76
N TYR A 977 53.62 -24.96 -17.00
CA TYR A 977 52.73 -25.54 -15.99
C TYR A 977 53.56 -26.36 -14.98
N ASN A 978 54.20 -25.64 -14.07
CA ASN A 978 55.12 -26.18 -13.07
C ASN A 978 54.37 -27.15 -12.11
N PRO A 979 54.83 -28.41 -11.96
CA PRO A 979 54.24 -29.40 -11.05
C PRO A 979 54.13 -28.95 -9.59
N GLN A 980 54.94 -27.98 -9.13
CA GLN A 980 54.77 -27.40 -7.79
C GLN A 980 53.40 -26.72 -7.60
N TYR A 981 52.77 -26.21 -8.66
CA TYR A 981 51.42 -25.67 -8.56
C TYR A 981 50.35 -26.77 -8.50
N GLN A 982 50.64 -28.03 -8.85
CA GLN A 982 49.71 -29.14 -8.57
C GLN A 982 49.61 -29.45 -7.07
N GLU A 983 50.65 -29.18 -6.28
CA GLU A 983 50.60 -29.26 -4.81
C GLU A 983 49.74 -28.13 -4.22
N TYR A 984 49.87 -26.90 -4.74
CA TYR A 984 49.02 -25.76 -4.35
C TYR A 984 47.53 -25.91 -4.71
N ILE A 985 47.20 -26.84 -5.61
CA ILE A 985 45.85 -27.09 -6.14
C ILE A 985 45.15 -28.25 -5.40
N LYS A 986 45.90 -29.04 -4.62
CA LYS A 986 45.38 -30.19 -3.87
C LYS A 986 44.89 -29.88 -2.45
N ASP A 987 45.12 -28.67 -1.97
CA ASP A 987 44.76 -28.31 -0.62
C ASP A 987 43.26 -27.98 -0.49
N ASP A 988 42.51 -28.89 0.14
CA ASP A 988 41.05 -28.90 0.22
C ASP A 988 40.44 -27.79 1.10
N PHE A 989 41.27 -26.94 1.72
CA PHE A 989 40.84 -26.00 2.77
C PHE A 989 41.15 -24.52 2.47
N ARG A 990 41.93 -24.21 1.43
CA ARG A 990 42.30 -22.83 1.12
C ARG A 990 41.08 -22.06 0.64
N GLY A 991 40.59 -21.16 1.48
CA GLY A 991 39.35 -20.43 1.21
C GLY A 991 38.10 -21.31 1.40
N MET A 992 38.04 -22.14 2.44
CA MET A 992 36.77 -22.72 2.88
C MET A 992 35.78 -21.59 3.17
N LEU A 993 34.80 -21.45 2.29
CA LEU A 993 33.75 -20.44 2.36
C LEU A 993 32.54 -21.03 3.07
N LEU A 994 32.07 -20.30 4.08
CA LEU A 994 30.73 -20.41 4.59
C LEU A 994 29.85 -19.53 3.70
N GLU A 995 29.29 -20.14 2.66
CA GLU A 995 28.40 -19.46 1.72
C GLU A 995 27.00 -19.41 2.33
N PHE A 996 26.47 -18.21 2.52
CA PHE A 996 25.07 -18.05 2.95
C PHE A 996 24.16 -18.19 1.74
N ARG A 997 23.24 -19.15 1.80
CA ARG A 997 22.27 -19.29 0.74
C ARG A 997 21.24 -18.19 0.83
N ILE A 998 21.14 -17.41 -0.24
CA ILE A 998 20.12 -16.35 -0.39
C ILE A 998 18.72 -16.97 -0.58
N ILE A 999 18.66 -18.18 -1.14
CA ILE A 999 17.43 -18.94 -1.40
C ILE A 999 17.54 -20.32 -0.74
N PRO A 1000 16.49 -20.81 -0.04
CA PRO A 1000 16.47 -22.16 0.51
C PRO A 1000 16.75 -23.24 -0.54
N ASP A 1001 17.47 -24.30 -0.16
CA ASP A 1001 17.51 -25.50 -0.99
C ASP A 1001 16.24 -26.29 -0.80
N PHE A 1002 15.27 -26.00 -1.67
CA PHE A 1002 14.02 -26.73 -1.66
C PHE A 1002 14.29 -28.22 -1.91
N GLU A 1003 15.15 -28.60 -2.86
CA GLU A 1003 15.39 -30.00 -3.22
C GLU A 1003 15.93 -30.85 -2.05
N LYS A 1004 16.87 -30.32 -1.24
CA LYS A 1004 17.33 -31.04 -0.04
C LYS A 1004 16.18 -31.40 0.92
N ARG A 1005 15.11 -30.60 1.00
CA ARG A 1005 14.02 -30.79 1.98
C ARG A 1005 13.01 -31.90 1.60
N LYS A 1006 13.16 -32.54 0.43
CA LYS A 1006 12.08 -33.30 -0.25
C LYS A 1006 11.99 -34.73 0.22
N ASP A 1007 13.15 -35.30 0.53
CA ASP A 1007 13.34 -36.71 0.84
C ASP A 1007 13.72 -36.98 2.31
N ASN A 1008 13.92 -35.93 3.11
CA ASN A 1008 14.40 -36.02 4.49
C ASN A 1008 13.23 -35.98 5.51
N ASP A 1009 13.48 -36.44 6.74
CA ASP A 1009 12.61 -36.29 7.93
C ASP A 1009 12.51 -34.80 8.39
N VAL A 1010 12.34 -33.89 7.44
CA VAL A 1010 12.28 -32.44 7.58
C VAL A 1010 10.93 -32.05 7.01
N CYS A 1011 9.98 -31.71 7.88
CA CYS A 1011 8.65 -31.35 7.44
C CYS A 1011 8.67 -29.88 7.02
N GLY A 1012 8.86 -29.63 5.73
CA GLY A 1012 8.84 -28.28 5.18
C GLY A 1012 9.02 -28.32 3.66
N TYR A 1013 7.89 -28.48 2.98
CA TYR A 1013 7.72 -28.40 1.54
C TYR A 1013 6.43 -27.70 1.18
#